data_AF-A0AAJ6QD90-F1
#
_entry.id   AF-A0AAJ6QD90-F1
#
_cell.length_a   1.000
_cell.length_b   1.000
_cell.length_c   1.000
_cell.angle_alpha   90.00
_cell.angle_beta   90.00
_cell.angle_gamma   90.00
#
_symmetry.space_group_name_H-M   'P 1'
#
loop_
_entity.id
_entity.type
_entity.pdbx_description
1 polymer ?
#
loop_
_entity_poly.entity_id
_entity_poly.type
_entity_poly.pdbx_seq_one_letter_code
_entity_poly.pdbx_strand_id
1 'polypeptide(L)'
;MATVTEVLTEPFTAQGVTLKSGPIKVHQEELPAVELSDIPLPPPSKEPTEVLSIDKPTPDYHVPRDPRLIRLTGVHPFNVEPPLTALYDEGFLTSPELFYVRNHGPVPLVKDEDIPNWEISIEGLVEKPLVLNFRDILQQYDQITAPITLVCAGNRRKEQNVVRKTKGFSWGSAGLSTALWTGPMMADILRSAKPLRKAKYVCMEGADKLPNGYYGTSIKLNWAMDPNRGIMLAHKMNGEDLRPDHGRPLRAVVPGQIGGRSVKWLKKLILTDAPSDNWYHIYDNRVLPTMVSPEMSSSDPTWWRDDRYAIYDLNVNSSVVYPEHKEVLDLASAGPSYNVKGYAYAGGGRRITRVEISLDKGKSWRLANISYAEDKYRDFEGDLFGGRVDMSWRETCFCWCFWSLDIAIPELENTDAILVRAMDEALALQPRDMYWSVLGMMNNPWFRVTITKENGTLRFEHPTDPTGPGGWMERVKKAGGDLVNGYWGERQAGEEPTEPEPEKEINMKKEGVNRIIDLQEFKKNSSDEKPWFIVNGEVYDGTAFLEGHPGGAQSIISSAGIDVSEEFLAIHSETAKAMMPDYHIGTMDKASLEALKNDNAPQSDEPRATFLQSKSWTKATLVKRTDVSWDTRIFTFQLQHDKQTLGLPIGQHLMIKVADPTSKEVIIRSYTPISDTNQEGTMDLLVKIYFDTPTVKGGKMTMALEKLALGSEIDCKGPTGRFEYLGNGKILVSGKERHVSSFKMICGGTGITPIFQVLRAVMQDKQDPTSCVVLDGNRQEEDILCRADLDAYEALDSKKCKVVHTLTKAPDSWTGRRGRISEDLLKEHAIPDGKSMVLICGPEAMEKSARKILLEQGWAESDLHFF
;
A
#
# COMPACT_ATOMS: atom_id res chain seq x y z
N MET A 1 14.35 11.30 -28.97
CA MET A 1 14.65 12.75 -29.04
C MET A 1 14.09 13.37 -27.78
N ALA A 2 14.95 13.87 -26.89
CA ALA A 2 14.52 14.52 -25.66
C ALA A 2 14.51 16.03 -25.88
N THR A 3 13.40 16.69 -25.60
CA THR A 3 13.31 18.15 -25.63
C THR A 3 13.81 18.68 -24.29
N VAL A 4 14.88 19.48 -24.28
CA VAL A 4 15.33 20.22 -23.10
C VAL A 4 14.78 21.64 -23.18
N THR A 5 14.19 22.12 -22.08
CA THR A 5 13.76 23.51 -21.93
C THR A 5 14.90 24.29 -21.27
N GLU A 6 15.68 25.04 -22.04
CA GLU A 6 16.71 25.91 -21.47
C GLU A 6 16.10 27.25 -21.02
N VAL A 7 16.41 27.69 -19.80
CA VAL A 7 15.92 28.96 -19.23
C VAL A 7 17.09 29.94 -19.14
N LEU A 8 17.23 30.80 -20.15
CA LEU A 8 18.21 31.89 -20.12
C LEU A 8 17.61 33.12 -19.41
N THR A 9 18.38 33.71 -18.49
CA THR A 9 18.05 34.95 -17.79
C THR A 9 19.10 36.00 -18.12
N GLU A 10 18.72 37.12 -18.75
CA GLU A 10 19.63 38.26 -18.89
C GLU A 10 19.71 39.03 -17.56
N PRO A 11 20.91 39.44 -17.12
CA PRO A 11 21.06 40.21 -15.89
C PRO A 11 20.63 41.66 -16.10
N PHE A 12 19.64 42.12 -15.32
CA PHE A 12 19.32 43.53 -15.18
C PHE A 12 19.97 44.09 -13.91
N THR A 13 20.70 45.20 -14.03
CA THR A 13 21.35 45.85 -12.88
C THR A 13 20.63 47.13 -12.50
N ALA A 14 20.05 47.14 -11.30
CA ALA A 14 19.70 48.37 -10.60
C ALA A 14 20.08 48.24 -9.12
N GLN A 15 20.93 49.14 -8.65
CA GLN A 15 21.20 49.43 -7.23
C GLN A 15 21.60 48.23 -6.35
N GLY A 16 22.65 47.50 -6.75
CA GLY A 16 23.46 46.72 -5.81
C GLY A 16 22.89 45.38 -5.34
N VAL A 17 21.75 44.93 -5.88
CA VAL A 17 21.26 43.56 -5.70
C VAL A 17 20.92 42.98 -7.08
N THR A 18 21.64 41.94 -7.50
CA THR A 18 21.37 41.25 -8.76
C THR A 18 20.18 40.30 -8.56
N LEU A 19 18.98 40.73 -8.98
CA LEU A 19 17.79 39.87 -9.08
C LEU A 19 17.59 39.48 -10.55
N LYS A 20 17.52 38.18 -10.83
CA LYS A 20 17.14 37.65 -12.15
C LYS A 20 15.62 37.79 -12.32
N SER A 21 15.16 38.87 -12.96
CA SER A 21 13.76 38.99 -13.38
C SER A 21 13.70 39.50 -14.82
N GLY A 22 13.54 38.56 -15.76
CA GLY A 22 13.23 38.83 -17.17
C GLY A 22 12.08 37.94 -17.63
N PRO A 23 11.32 38.34 -18.67
CA PRO A 23 10.25 37.52 -19.24
C PRO A 23 10.81 36.19 -19.77
N ILE A 24 10.22 35.08 -19.32
CA ILE A 24 10.56 33.72 -19.77
C ILE A 24 10.22 33.62 -21.26
N LYS A 25 11.22 33.51 -22.12
CA LYS A 25 11.04 33.07 -23.50
C LYS A 25 11.46 31.62 -23.61
N VAL A 26 10.50 30.75 -23.91
CA VAL A 26 10.75 29.33 -24.20
C VAL A 26 11.29 29.25 -25.62
N HIS A 27 12.58 28.95 -25.77
CA HIS A 27 13.15 28.55 -27.05
C HIS A 27 13.28 27.02 -27.06
N GLN A 28 12.69 26.37 -28.05
CA GLN A 28 12.99 24.98 -28.40
C GLN A 28 14.22 25.01 -29.31
N GLU A 29 15.37 24.61 -28.78
CA GLU A 29 16.56 24.34 -29.60
C GLU A 29 16.84 22.83 -29.58
N GLU A 30 17.07 22.26 -30.75
CA GLU A 30 17.54 20.87 -30.88
C GLU A 30 19.02 20.84 -30.51
N LEU A 31 19.35 20.30 -29.34
CA LEU A 31 20.74 20.03 -28.97
C LEU A 31 21.31 18.93 -29.87
N PRO A 32 22.59 19.02 -30.27
CA PRO A 32 23.27 17.95 -30.99
C PRO A 32 23.24 16.67 -30.14
N ALA A 33 22.96 15.54 -30.79
CA ALA A 33 22.91 14.24 -30.13
C ALA A 33 24.26 13.93 -29.47
N VAL A 34 24.33 14.06 -28.15
CA VAL A 34 25.37 13.39 -27.36
C VAL A 34 25.20 11.90 -27.63
N GLU A 35 26.27 11.20 -28.01
CA GLU A 35 26.23 9.74 -28.14
C GLU A 35 26.00 9.13 -26.75
N LEU A 36 24.72 9.01 -26.36
CA LEU A 36 24.24 8.34 -25.15
C LEU A 36 24.45 6.81 -25.21
N SER A 37 25.19 6.30 -26.19
CA SER A 37 25.13 4.90 -26.62
C SER A 37 25.69 3.89 -25.63
N ASP A 38 26.44 4.32 -24.60
CA ASP A 38 27.07 3.39 -23.66
C ASP A 38 26.61 3.51 -22.18
N ILE A 39 25.82 4.53 -21.81
CA ILE A 39 25.27 4.63 -20.44
C ILE A 39 23.95 3.86 -20.32
N PRO A 40 23.71 3.10 -19.23
CA PRO A 40 22.40 2.51 -18.98
C PRO A 40 21.35 3.60 -18.83
N LEU A 41 20.19 3.42 -19.46
CA LEU A 41 19.02 4.29 -19.25
C LEU A 41 17.90 3.46 -18.60
N PRO A 42 16.96 4.11 -17.89
CA PRO A 42 15.87 3.39 -17.27
C PRO A 42 15.10 2.54 -18.29
N PRO A 43 14.64 1.34 -17.92
CA PRO A 43 13.77 0.55 -18.79
C PRO A 43 12.49 1.34 -19.11
N PRO A 44 11.82 1.04 -20.23
CA PRO A 44 10.55 1.67 -20.56
C PRO A 44 9.55 1.53 -19.41
N SER A 45 9.12 2.67 -18.89
CA SER A 45 8.15 2.76 -17.82
C SER A 45 6.74 2.87 -18.38
N LYS A 46 5.77 2.30 -17.66
CA LYS A 46 4.34 2.39 -18.00
C LYS A 46 3.57 2.59 -16.71
N GLU A 47 3.45 3.86 -16.33
CA GLU A 47 2.77 4.26 -15.11
C GLU A 47 1.37 3.61 -15.02
N PRO A 48 1.11 2.80 -13.98
CA PRO A 48 -0.22 2.27 -13.74
C PRO A 48 -1.19 3.43 -13.52
N THR A 49 -2.26 3.49 -14.31
CA THR A 49 -3.28 4.55 -14.18
C THR A 49 -4.49 4.12 -13.37
N GLU A 50 -4.68 2.82 -13.18
CA GLU A 50 -5.80 2.26 -12.43
C GLU A 50 -5.34 1.72 -11.07
N VAL A 51 -6.05 2.14 -10.02
CA VAL A 51 -5.89 1.54 -8.69
C VAL A 51 -6.47 0.13 -8.73
N LEU A 52 -5.66 -0.85 -8.31
CA LEU A 52 -6.06 -2.26 -8.28
C LEU A 52 -7.27 -2.44 -7.35
N SER A 53 -8.16 -3.39 -7.68
CA SER A 53 -9.37 -3.66 -6.88
C SER A 53 -9.08 -3.95 -5.40
N ILE A 54 -7.93 -4.59 -5.14
CA ILE A 54 -7.48 -4.94 -3.79
C ILE A 54 -7.01 -3.72 -2.98
N ASP A 55 -6.54 -2.64 -3.63
CA ASP A 55 -6.07 -1.42 -2.96
C ASP A 55 -7.19 -0.40 -2.70
N LYS A 56 -8.26 -0.42 -3.50
CA LYS A 56 -9.43 0.47 -3.36
C LYS A 56 -10.06 0.52 -1.95
N PRO A 57 -10.19 -0.59 -1.20
CA PRO A 57 -10.74 -0.54 0.16
C PRO A 57 -9.74 -0.06 1.23
N THR A 58 -8.49 0.26 0.87
CA THR A 58 -7.44 0.66 1.82
C THR A 58 -7.30 2.19 1.91
N PRO A 59 -6.57 2.72 2.91
CA PRO A 59 -6.19 4.14 2.93
C PRO A 59 -5.42 4.59 1.68
N ASP A 60 -4.78 3.67 0.97
CA ASP A 60 -4.03 3.92 -0.27
C ASP A 60 -4.90 3.81 -1.53
N TYR A 61 -6.23 4.00 -1.42
CA TYR A 61 -7.21 3.91 -2.52
C TYR A 61 -6.92 4.81 -3.74
N HIS A 62 -5.94 5.70 -3.62
CA HIS A 62 -5.52 6.69 -4.60
C HIS A 62 -4.18 6.34 -5.27
N VAL A 63 -3.57 5.21 -4.92
CA VAL A 63 -2.22 4.82 -5.38
C VAL A 63 -2.32 3.65 -6.36
N PRO A 64 -2.07 3.87 -7.67
CA PRO A 64 -2.04 2.79 -8.64
C PRO A 64 -0.70 2.03 -8.56
N ARG A 65 -0.75 0.70 -8.67
CA ARG A 65 0.37 -0.21 -8.38
C ARG A 65 0.45 -1.32 -9.42
N ASP A 66 1.64 -1.84 -9.67
CA ASP A 66 1.85 -2.98 -10.57
C ASP A 66 1.42 -4.29 -9.88
N PRO A 67 0.54 -5.11 -10.49
CA PRO A 67 0.07 -6.36 -9.90
C PRO A 67 1.12 -7.47 -9.83
N ARG A 68 2.27 -7.33 -10.51
CA ARG A 68 3.38 -8.30 -10.46
C ARG A 68 4.14 -8.27 -9.14
N LEU A 69 4.06 -7.18 -8.39
CA LEU A 69 4.73 -7.01 -7.09
C LEU A 69 4.18 -8.02 -6.06
N ILE A 70 5.09 -8.66 -5.33
CA ILE A 70 4.76 -9.68 -4.32
C ILE A 70 4.46 -8.99 -2.99
N ARG A 71 3.24 -9.14 -2.46
CA ARG A 71 2.83 -8.55 -1.18
C ARG A 71 3.33 -9.35 0.02
N LEU A 72 4.05 -8.68 0.92
CA LEU A 72 4.73 -9.30 2.06
C LEU A 72 4.02 -9.09 3.40
N THR A 73 3.04 -8.19 3.45
CA THR A 73 2.27 -7.82 4.66
C THR A 73 0.77 -7.80 4.40
N GLY A 74 0.29 -8.69 3.52
CA GLY A 74 -1.09 -8.64 3.03
C GLY A 74 -1.35 -7.40 2.17
N VAL A 75 -2.57 -6.86 2.22
CA VAL A 75 -2.96 -5.73 1.37
C VAL A 75 -2.33 -4.40 1.84
N HIS A 76 -2.33 -4.15 3.16
CA HIS A 76 -1.90 -2.89 3.76
C HIS A 76 -1.31 -3.12 5.18
N PRO A 77 -0.24 -2.41 5.60
CA PRO A 77 0.56 -1.45 4.84
C PRO A 77 1.24 -2.06 3.62
N PHE A 78 1.46 -1.29 2.56
CA PHE A 78 2.02 -1.81 1.31
C PHE A 78 3.52 -2.07 1.45
N ASN A 79 3.89 -3.33 1.65
CA ASN A 79 5.28 -3.80 1.61
C ASN A 79 5.40 -4.90 0.57
N VAL A 80 6.26 -4.66 -0.42
CA VAL A 80 6.39 -5.53 -1.58
C VAL A 80 7.82 -5.62 -2.06
N GLU A 81 8.14 -6.74 -2.69
CA GLU A 81 9.31 -6.89 -3.56
C GLU A 81 8.88 -7.37 -4.95
N PRO A 82 9.63 -7.04 -6.00
CA PRO A 82 9.43 -7.66 -7.31
C PRO A 82 9.82 -9.14 -7.29
N PRO A 83 9.28 -9.96 -8.21
CA PRO A 83 9.84 -11.28 -8.48
C PRO A 83 11.34 -11.15 -8.82
N LEU A 84 12.19 -11.96 -8.19
CA LEU A 84 13.66 -11.84 -8.27
C LEU A 84 14.19 -11.85 -9.70
N THR A 85 13.69 -12.79 -10.53
CA THR A 85 14.06 -12.90 -11.94
C THR A 85 13.64 -11.65 -12.72
N ALA A 86 12.40 -11.19 -12.54
CA ALA A 86 11.89 -10.01 -13.22
C ALA A 86 12.67 -8.74 -12.86
N LEU A 87 13.10 -8.60 -11.59
CA LEU A 87 13.98 -7.52 -11.14
C LEU A 87 15.35 -7.57 -11.85
N TYR A 88 15.96 -8.76 -11.93
CA TYR A 88 17.26 -8.92 -12.56
C TYR A 88 17.22 -8.64 -14.07
N ASP A 89 16.15 -9.05 -14.74
CA ASP A 89 15.98 -8.91 -16.19
C ASP A 89 15.71 -7.46 -16.64
N GLU A 90 15.29 -6.57 -15.73
CA GLU A 90 15.29 -5.12 -16.01
C GLU A 90 16.71 -4.53 -16.11
N GLY A 91 17.72 -5.27 -15.65
CA GLY A 91 19.12 -4.89 -15.73
C GLY A 91 19.53 -3.90 -14.62
N PHE A 92 20.42 -2.97 -14.96
CA PHE A 92 21.07 -2.12 -13.95
C PHE A 92 20.11 -1.16 -13.25
N LEU A 93 19.11 -0.64 -13.97
CA LEU A 93 18.10 0.28 -13.44
C LEU A 93 16.75 -0.44 -13.40
N THR A 94 16.09 -0.38 -12.25
CA THR A 94 14.76 -0.94 -12.02
C THR A 94 13.70 0.07 -12.42
N SER A 95 12.66 -0.38 -13.11
CA SER A 95 11.48 0.43 -13.44
C SER A 95 10.77 0.87 -12.15
N PRO A 96 10.10 2.03 -12.15
CA PRO A 96 9.31 2.43 -10.98
C PRO A 96 8.15 1.46 -10.68
N GLU A 97 7.71 0.65 -11.64
CA GLU A 97 6.69 -0.39 -11.46
C GLU A 97 7.17 -1.59 -10.64
N LEU A 98 8.43 -1.99 -10.81
CA LEU A 98 9.03 -3.11 -10.08
C LEU A 98 9.91 -2.68 -8.90
N PHE A 99 10.10 -1.38 -8.68
CA PHE A 99 10.87 -0.89 -7.55
C PHE A 99 10.22 -1.31 -6.22
N TYR A 100 10.98 -1.94 -5.33
CA TYR A 100 10.44 -2.44 -4.07
C TYR A 100 9.81 -1.31 -3.23
N VAL A 101 8.70 -1.60 -2.53
CA VAL A 101 8.06 -0.63 -1.64
C VAL A 101 8.11 -1.13 -0.20
N ARG A 102 8.54 -0.25 0.70
CA ARG A 102 8.37 -0.41 2.14
C ARG A 102 7.62 0.80 2.67
N ASN A 103 6.38 0.58 3.11
CA ASN A 103 5.57 1.57 3.83
C ASN A 103 5.30 1.08 5.26
N HIS A 104 5.54 1.95 6.25
CA HIS A 104 5.18 1.69 7.65
C HIS A 104 3.68 1.88 7.91
N GLY A 105 2.96 2.58 7.02
CA GLY A 105 1.52 2.85 7.11
C GLY A 105 0.98 3.47 5.81
N PRO A 106 -0.12 4.25 5.88
CA PRO A 106 -0.73 4.94 4.75
C PRO A 106 0.20 5.87 3.99
N VAL A 107 0.07 5.87 2.66
CA VAL A 107 0.72 6.84 1.78
C VAL A 107 0.01 8.19 1.89
N PRO A 108 0.72 9.31 2.16
CA PRO A 108 0.14 10.64 2.11
C PRO A 108 -0.40 10.99 0.73
N LEU A 109 -1.66 11.44 0.67
CA LEU A 109 -2.25 11.97 -0.56
C LEU A 109 -1.66 13.35 -0.86
N VAL A 110 -0.85 13.44 -1.93
CA VAL A 110 -0.26 14.70 -2.41
C VAL A 110 -0.80 15.02 -3.80
N LYS A 111 -1.65 16.06 -3.89
CA LYS A 111 -2.20 16.52 -5.17
C LYS A 111 -1.19 17.34 -5.95
N ASP A 112 -1.25 17.30 -7.28
CA ASP A 112 -0.34 18.05 -8.16
C ASP A 112 -0.36 19.57 -7.86
N GLU A 113 -1.54 20.12 -7.57
CA GLU A 113 -1.72 21.55 -7.25
C GLU A 113 -0.98 22.00 -5.98
N ASP A 114 -0.76 21.09 -5.04
CA ASP A 114 -0.10 21.36 -3.76
C ASP A 114 1.43 21.25 -3.86
N ILE A 115 1.95 20.49 -4.84
CA ILE A 115 3.39 20.19 -4.98
C ILE A 115 4.24 21.46 -4.98
N PRO A 116 3.96 22.51 -5.78
CA PRO A 116 4.81 23.69 -5.80
C PRO A 116 4.91 24.43 -4.46
N ASN A 117 3.93 24.24 -3.57
CA ASN A 117 3.88 24.86 -2.25
C ASN A 117 4.26 23.85 -1.14
N TRP A 118 4.77 22.67 -1.48
CA TRP A 118 5.23 21.69 -0.49
C TRP A 118 6.44 22.25 0.26
N GLU A 119 6.27 22.50 1.56
CA GLU A 119 7.33 23.08 2.40
C GLU A 119 8.15 22.03 3.16
N ILE A 120 9.44 22.31 3.33
CA ILE A 120 10.30 21.65 4.31
C ILE A 120 10.90 22.68 5.27
N SER A 121 11.02 22.33 6.56
CA SER A 121 11.78 23.12 7.55
C SER A 121 13.20 22.59 7.72
N ILE A 122 14.16 23.50 7.85
CA ILE A 122 15.52 23.22 8.29
C ILE A 122 15.72 23.98 9.60
N GLU A 123 15.85 23.26 10.70
CA GLU A 123 15.77 23.82 12.06
C GLU A 123 16.70 23.12 13.06
N GLY A 124 16.57 23.44 14.35
CA GLY A 124 17.40 22.91 15.42
C GLY A 124 18.71 23.68 15.58
N LEU A 125 19.84 22.98 15.62
CA LEU A 125 21.17 23.52 15.88
C LEU A 125 21.79 24.21 14.66
N VAL A 126 21.16 25.29 14.21
CA VAL A 126 21.55 26.12 13.07
C VAL A 126 21.57 27.60 13.45
N GLU A 127 22.40 28.41 12.81
CA GLU A 127 22.38 29.87 13.01
C GLU A 127 21.22 30.54 12.27
N LYS A 128 20.79 29.96 11.14
CA LYS A 128 19.75 30.50 10.27
C LYS A 128 18.71 29.43 9.95
N PRO A 129 17.71 29.20 10.81
CA PRO A 129 16.56 28.37 10.46
C PRO A 129 15.89 28.87 9.18
N LEU A 130 15.45 27.95 8.32
CA LEU A 130 14.85 28.29 7.05
C LEU A 130 13.71 27.32 6.68
N VAL A 131 12.73 27.83 5.96
CA VAL A 131 11.64 27.06 5.36
C VAL A 131 11.75 27.25 3.85
N LEU A 132 11.76 26.15 3.11
CA LEU A 132 11.83 26.15 1.65
C LEU A 132 10.58 25.48 1.12
N ASN A 133 9.90 26.09 0.15
CA ASN A 133 8.91 25.37 -0.63
C ASN A 133 9.57 24.62 -1.79
N PHE A 134 8.82 23.75 -2.46
CA PHE A 134 9.33 22.94 -3.55
C PHE A 134 9.89 23.77 -4.72
N ARG A 135 9.29 24.93 -5.04
CA ARG A 135 9.85 25.84 -6.07
C ARG A 135 11.22 26.37 -5.67
N ASP A 136 11.39 26.74 -4.40
CA ASP A 136 12.67 27.22 -3.87
C ASP A 136 13.76 26.15 -4.03
N ILE A 137 13.43 24.89 -3.73
CA ILE A 137 14.37 23.75 -3.87
C ILE A 137 14.83 23.60 -5.32
N LEU A 138 13.90 23.72 -6.29
CA LEU A 138 14.22 23.60 -7.71
C LEU A 138 15.00 24.80 -8.28
N GLN A 139 14.73 26.01 -7.77
CA GLN A 139 15.28 27.25 -8.34
C GLN A 139 16.56 27.72 -7.67
N GLN A 140 16.76 27.42 -6.38
CA GLN A 140 17.86 27.97 -5.58
C GLN A 140 19.07 27.03 -5.47
N TYR A 141 18.92 25.76 -5.85
CA TYR A 141 19.96 24.75 -5.68
C TYR A 141 20.25 24.01 -6.98
N ASP A 142 21.52 23.67 -7.19
CA ASP A 142 21.96 22.86 -8.32
C ASP A 142 21.37 21.46 -8.22
N GLN A 143 20.93 20.93 -9.37
CA GLN A 143 20.31 19.62 -9.46
C GLN A 143 21.35 18.59 -9.89
N ILE A 144 21.43 17.47 -9.17
CA ILE A 144 22.34 16.36 -9.49
C ILE A 144 21.52 15.12 -9.80
N THR A 145 21.94 14.38 -10.82
CA THR A 145 21.40 13.05 -11.15
C THR A 145 22.44 11.99 -10.89
N ALA A 146 22.12 10.98 -10.08
CA ALA A 146 23.03 9.86 -9.81
C ALA A 146 22.26 8.52 -9.68
N PRO A 147 22.84 7.40 -10.17
CA PRO A 147 22.31 6.08 -9.94
C PRO A 147 22.58 5.67 -8.49
N ILE A 148 21.56 5.17 -7.79
CA ILE A 148 21.67 4.74 -6.39
C ILE A 148 20.82 3.49 -6.19
N THR A 149 21.43 2.45 -5.63
CA THR A 149 20.70 1.27 -5.15
C THR A 149 20.15 1.56 -3.76
N LEU A 150 18.83 1.43 -3.60
CA LEU A 150 18.20 1.37 -2.29
C LEU A 150 18.00 -0.09 -1.89
N VAL A 151 18.32 -0.40 -0.64
CA VAL A 151 18.18 -1.75 -0.08
C VAL A 151 17.42 -1.67 1.24
N CYS A 152 16.37 -2.47 1.40
CA CYS A 152 15.67 -2.62 2.66
C CYS A 152 16.57 -3.32 3.68
N ALA A 153 16.63 -2.84 4.92
CA ALA A 153 17.32 -3.54 6.02
C ALA A 153 16.81 -4.98 6.20
N GLY A 154 15.56 -5.25 5.82
CA GLY A 154 14.93 -6.56 5.88
C GLY A 154 15.23 -7.49 4.71
N ASN A 155 15.99 -7.10 3.69
CA ASN A 155 16.31 -7.98 2.56
C ASN A 155 16.89 -9.32 3.08
N ARG A 156 16.43 -10.44 2.50
CA ARG A 156 16.74 -11.83 2.90
C ARG A 156 16.28 -12.21 4.32
N ARG A 157 15.30 -11.51 4.92
CA ARG A 157 14.77 -11.84 6.26
C ARG A 157 14.13 -13.23 6.32
N LYS A 158 13.52 -13.71 5.24
CA LYS A 158 12.82 -14.99 5.25
C LYS A 158 13.75 -16.15 5.63
N GLU A 159 15.00 -16.13 5.17
CA GLU A 159 16.02 -17.11 5.56
C GLU A 159 16.20 -17.19 7.09
N GLN A 160 16.26 -16.04 7.78
CA GLN A 160 16.32 -16.02 9.24
C GLN A 160 15.03 -16.54 9.87
N ASN A 161 13.86 -16.15 9.33
CA ASN A 161 12.56 -16.60 9.82
C ASN A 161 12.38 -18.12 9.76
N VAL A 162 12.95 -18.79 8.75
CA VAL A 162 12.91 -20.25 8.64
C VAL A 162 13.75 -20.91 9.75
N VAL A 163 14.96 -20.39 10.01
CA VAL A 163 15.81 -20.85 11.13
C VAL A 163 15.09 -20.65 12.46
N ARG A 164 14.70 -19.41 12.75
CA ARG A 164 13.95 -19.03 13.95
C ARG A 164 13.13 -17.78 13.65
N LYS A 165 11.83 -17.82 13.91
CA LYS A 165 10.91 -16.71 13.63
C LYS A 165 11.39 -15.42 14.32
N THR A 166 11.58 -14.37 13.53
CA THR A 166 11.93 -13.01 13.98
C THR A 166 10.66 -12.19 14.20
N LYS A 167 10.80 -10.94 14.69
CA LYS A 167 9.66 -10.00 14.79
C LYS A 167 9.25 -9.38 13.44
N GLY A 168 10.03 -9.58 12.38
CA GLY A 168 9.78 -8.96 11.07
C GLY A 168 9.10 -9.90 10.06
N PHE A 169 8.30 -9.33 9.16
CA PHE A 169 7.71 -10.03 8.02
C PHE A 169 8.78 -10.48 7.00
N SER A 170 8.49 -11.53 6.24
CA SER A 170 9.46 -12.23 5.39
C SER A 170 9.72 -11.50 4.06
N TRP A 171 10.93 -10.99 3.87
CA TRP A 171 11.46 -10.63 2.54
C TRP A 171 12.25 -11.80 1.97
N GLY A 172 12.12 -12.02 0.65
CA GLY A 172 13.07 -12.78 -0.14
C GLY A 172 14.35 -11.96 -0.42
N SER A 173 15.02 -12.26 -1.52
CA SER A 173 16.26 -11.59 -1.95
C SER A 173 16.02 -10.46 -2.95
N ALA A 174 14.80 -9.92 -3.04
CA ALA A 174 14.45 -8.82 -3.96
C ALA A 174 14.02 -7.53 -3.21
N GLY A 175 14.35 -7.42 -1.92
CA GLY A 175 14.15 -6.20 -1.12
C GLY A 175 15.14 -5.08 -1.43
N LEU A 176 15.42 -4.85 -2.70
CA LEU A 176 16.33 -3.84 -3.23
C LEU A 176 15.96 -3.46 -4.67
N SER A 177 16.32 -2.25 -5.09
CA SER A 177 16.14 -1.77 -6.46
C SER A 177 17.08 -0.59 -6.72
N THR A 178 17.38 -0.31 -7.99
CA THR A 178 18.31 0.76 -8.39
C THR A 178 17.63 1.74 -9.32
N ALA A 179 17.81 3.03 -9.10
CA ALA A 179 17.23 4.06 -9.95
C ALA A 179 18.17 5.25 -10.10
N LEU A 180 17.96 6.06 -11.14
CA LEU A 180 18.53 7.39 -11.25
C LEU A 180 17.69 8.35 -10.41
N TRP A 181 18.30 8.99 -9.42
CA TRP A 181 17.63 9.97 -8.57
C TRP A 181 18.11 11.37 -8.93
N THR A 182 17.17 12.31 -9.07
CA THR A 182 17.48 13.72 -9.36
C THR A 182 17.00 14.62 -8.25
N GLY A 183 17.91 15.47 -7.77
CA GLY A 183 17.62 16.52 -6.80
C GLY A 183 18.88 17.21 -6.27
N PRO A 184 18.75 18.24 -5.43
CA PRO A 184 19.91 18.91 -4.86
C PRO A 184 20.59 18.08 -3.77
N MET A 185 21.90 18.30 -3.61
CA MET A 185 22.66 17.73 -2.50
C MET A 185 22.16 18.29 -1.17
N MET A 186 21.94 17.41 -0.20
CA MET A 186 21.51 17.80 1.14
C MET A 186 22.53 18.74 1.79
N ALA A 187 23.82 18.54 1.52
CA ALA A 187 24.91 19.38 1.99
C ALA A 187 24.68 20.87 1.68
N ASP A 188 24.24 21.21 0.47
CA ASP A 188 24.10 22.60 0.04
C ASP A 188 22.90 23.28 0.71
N ILE A 189 21.79 22.55 0.89
CA ILE A 189 20.64 23.02 1.67
C ILE A 189 21.04 23.26 3.14
N LEU A 190 21.79 22.32 3.73
CA LEU A 190 22.25 22.45 5.11
C LEU A 190 23.22 23.63 5.28
N ARG A 191 24.13 23.88 4.31
CA ARG A 191 25.03 25.05 4.33
C ARG A 191 24.27 26.37 4.39
N SER A 192 23.15 26.49 3.68
CA SER A 192 22.28 27.67 3.73
C SER A 192 21.75 27.98 5.13
N ALA A 193 21.55 26.95 5.96
CA ALA A 193 21.09 27.10 7.34
C ALA A 193 22.22 27.39 8.34
N LYS A 194 23.49 27.24 7.93
CA LYS A 194 24.68 27.43 8.77
C LYS A 194 24.63 26.58 10.06
N PRO A 195 24.93 25.26 9.98
CA PRO A 195 24.94 24.36 11.12
C PRO A 195 25.87 24.85 12.23
N LEU A 196 25.41 24.83 13.48
CA LEU A 196 26.26 25.16 14.63
C LEU A 196 27.32 24.07 14.83
N ARG A 197 28.52 24.47 15.29
CA ARG A 197 29.65 23.54 15.52
C ARG A 197 29.33 22.33 16.42
N LYS A 198 28.35 22.46 17.32
CA LYS A 198 27.92 21.37 18.21
C LYS A 198 26.95 20.37 17.57
N ALA A 199 26.37 20.68 16.41
CA ALA A 199 25.51 19.75 15.69
C ALA A 199 26.32 18.55 15.19
N LYS A 200 25.73 17.35 15.30
CA LYS A 200 26.36 16.07 14.94
C LYS A 200 25.46 15.19 14.07
N TYR A 201 24.15 15.41 14.09
CA TYR A 201 23.17 14.62 13.37
C TYR A 201 22.19 15.52 12.61
N VAL A 202 21.61 14.96 11.56
CA VAL A 202 20.48 15.52 10.82
C VAL A 202 19.32 14.54 11.01
N CYS A 203 18.37 14.91 11.86
CA CYS A 203 17.11 14.20 11.99
C CYS A 203 16.19 14.57 10.82
N MET A 204 15.51 13.59 10.26
CA MET A 204 14.62 13.69 9.12
C MET A 204 13.24 13.19 9.52
N GLU A 205 12.19 13.91 9.15
CA GLU A 205 10.80 13.55 9.43
C GLU A 205 9.93 13.63 8.15
N GLY A 206 9.12 12.60 7.92
CA GLY A 206 8.18 12.50 6.82
C GLY A 206 6.78 13.06 7.16
N ALA A 207 5.88 13.03 6.18
CA ALA A 207 4.50 13.49 6.31
C ALA A 207 3.49 12.36 6.64
N ASP A 208 3.95 11.11 6.66
CA ASP A 208 3.12 9.94 6.91
C ASP A 208 2.71 9.85 8.39
N LYS A 209 1.41 9.73 8.63
CA LYS A 209 0.83 9.64 9.97
C LYS A 209 0.73 8.17 10.36
N LEU A 210 1.58 7.75 11.29
CA LEU A 210 1.66 6.37 11.78
C LEU A 210 1.21 6.29 13.24
N PRO A 211 0.97 5.07 13.78
CA PRO A 211 0.50 4.91 15.16
C PRO A 211 1.43 5.52 16.23
N ASN A 212 2.74 5.51 15.98
CA ASN A 212 3.75 6.06 16.91
C ASN A 212 4.27 7.44 16.48
N GLY A 213 3.46 8.21 15.74
CA GLY A 213 3.81 9.53 15.21
C GLY A 213 4.27 9.49 13.76
N TYR A 214 4.91 10.56 13.29
CA TYR A 214 5.47 10.61 11.94
C TYR A 214 6.70 9.72 11.83
N TYR A 215 6.92 9.14 10.65
CA TYR A 215 8.18 8.43 10.43
C TYR A 215 9.34 9.40 10.52
N GLY A 216 10.32 9.08 11.37
CA GLY A 216 11.51 9.88 11.52
C GLY A 216 12.73 9.06 11.91
N THR A 217 13.89 9.56 11.52
CA THR A 217 15.20 8.97 11.84
C THR A 217 16.29 10.02 11.71
N SER A 218 17.56 9.65 11.84
CA SER A 218 18.68 10.55 11.62
C SER A 218 19.82 9.91 10.86
N ILE A 219 20.64 10.75 10.24
CA ILE A 219 21.97 10.44 9.73
C ILE A 219 23.01 11.34 10.41
N LYS A 220 24.28 10.97 10.32
CA LYS A 220 25.37 11.81 10.85
C LYS A 220 25.54 13.04 9.97
N LEU A 221 25.69 14.21 10.60
CA LEU A 221 25.85 15.48 9.91
C LEU A 221 27.12 15.51 9.04
N ASN A 222 28.22 14.93 9.51
CA ASN A 222 29.44 14.88 8.71
C ASN A 222 29.26 14.09 7.41
N TRP A 223 28.42 13.05 7.40
CA TRP A 223 28.07 12.33 6.17
C TRP A 223 27.12 13.13 5.28
N ALA A 224 26.12 13.79 5.86
CA ALA A 224 25.21 14.67 5.12
C ALA A 224 25.93 15.84 4.42
N MET A 225 27.04 16.30 5.00
CA MET A 225 27.87 17.39 4.49
C MET A 225 28.98 16.94 3.52
N ASP A 226 29.25 15.63 3.46
CA ASP A 226 30.32 15.06 2.62
C ASP A 226 29.79 14.84 1.18
N PRO A 227 30.27 15.60 0.18
CA PRO A 227 29.79 15.45 -1.19
C PRO A 227 30.09 14.06 -1.77
N ASN A 228 31.12 13.34 -1.26
CA ASN A 228 31.42 11.97 -1.70
C ASN A 228 30.34 10.98 -1.28
N ARG A 229 29.55 11.28 -0.23
CA ARG A 229 28.43 10.44 0.21
C ARG A 229 27.18 10.59 -0.65
N GLY A 230 27.10 11.63 -1.50
CA GLY A 230 26.04 11.82 -2.48
C GLY A 230 24.62 11.94 -1.90
N ILE A 231 24.47 12.34 -0.63
CA ILE A 231 23.17 12.41 0.04
C ILE A 231 22.38 13.59 -0.51
N MET A 232 21.16 13.34 -1.01
CA MET A 232 20.36 14.30 -1.75
C MET A 232 18.90 14.36 -1.29
N LEU A 233 18.22 15.44 -1.64
CA LEU A 233 16.76 15.54 -1.58
C LEU A 233 16.19 15.33 -2.99
N ALA A 234 15.78 14.11 -3.31
CA ALA A 234 15.31 13.77 -4.65
C ALA A 234 13.85 14.17 -4.85
N HIS A 235 13.55 14.68 -6.05
CA HIS A 235 12.20 14.99 -6.54
C HIS A 235 11.83 14.22 -7.82
N LYS A 236 12.81 13.59 -8.48
CA LYS A 236 12.59 12.64 -9.57
C LYS A 236 13.27 11.29 -9.34
N MET A 237 12.71 10.28 -9.98
CA MET A 237 13.21 8.92 -10.03
C MET A 237 13.08 8.42 -11.48
N ASN A 238 14.19 8.00 -12.08
CA ASN A 238 14.28 7.58 -13.49
C ASN A 238 13.76 8.63 -14.49
N GLY A 239 13.91 9.91 -14.15
CA GLY A 239 13.45 11.05 -14.95
C GLY A 239 11.96 11.42 -14.79
N GLU A 240 11.18 10.55 -14.17
CA GLU A 240 9.79 10.81 -13.79
C GLU A 240 9.71 11.48 -12.42
N ASP A 241 8.64 12.23 -12.18
CA ASP A 241 8.36 12.74 -10.83
C ASP A 241 8.11 11.57 -9.87
N LEU A 242 8.43 11.75 -8.58
CA LEU A 242 8.24 10.67 -7.60
C LEU A 242 6.78 10.18 -7.58
N ARG A 243 6.60 8.87 -7.70
CA ARG A 243 5.29 8.22 -7.47
C ARG A 243 4.93 8.24 -5.97
N PRO A 244 3.65 8.16 -5.60
CA PRO A 244 3.21 8.25 -4.21
C PRO A 244 3.94 7.30 -3.26
N ASP A 245 4.09 6.02 -3.62
CA ASP A 245 4.79 5.01 -2.82
C ASP A 245 6.29 5.30 -2.60
N HIS A 246 6.89 6.14 -3.46
CA HIS A 246 8.31 6.48 -3.42
C HIS A 246 8.61 7.89 -2.87
N GLY A 247 7.62 8.57 -2.30
CA GLY A 247 7.85 9.78 -1.50
C GLY A 247 7.45 11.10 -2.17
N ARG A 248 6.50 11.08 -3.11
CA ARG A 248 5.95 12.27 -3.76
C ARG A 248 5.61 13.41 -2.77
N PRO A 249 6.08 14.65 -2.95
CA PRO A 249 6.89 15.13 -4.07
C PRO A 249 8.40 15.14 -3.80
N LEU A 250 8.82 14.90 -2.56
CA LEU A 250 10.22 15.04 -2.14
C LEU A 250 10.60 13.99 -1.11
N ARG A 251 11.77 13.37 -1.29
CA ARG A 251 12.36 12.43 -0.33
C ARG A 251 13.83 12.71 -0.08
N ALA A 252 14.34 12.25 1.06
CA ALA A 252 15.78 12.02 1.20
C ALA A 252 16.17 10.73 0.46
N VAL A 253 17.35 10.74 -0.17
CA VAL A 253 18.03 9.55 -0.70
C VAL A 253 19.43 9.53 -0.08
N VAL A 254 19.73 8.46 0.66
CA VAL A 254 20.97 8.28 1.41
C VAL A 254 21.77 7.09 0.82
N PRO A 255 22.71 7.34 -0.09
CA PRO A 255 23.44 6.27 -0.78
C PRO A 255 24.26 5.38 0.16
N GLY A 256 24.33 4.08 -0.15
CA GLY A 256 25.11 3.10 0.62
C GLY A 256 24.59 2.78 2.03
N GLN A 257 23.43 3.33 2.41
CA GLN A 257 22.75 3.05 3.67
C GLN A 257 21.45 2.28 3.44
N ILE A 258 20.91 1.69 4.52
CA ILE A 258 19.59 1.07 4.46
C ILE A 258 18.52 2.08 4.03
N GLY A 259 17.54 1.61 3.25
CA GLY A 259 16.42 2.44 2.78
C GLY A 259 15.62 3.10 3.90
N GLY A 260 15.66 2.56 5.13
CA GLY A 260 15.10 3.17 6.34
C GLY A 260 15.81 4.45 6.82
N ARG A 261 16.84 4.95 6.12
CA ARG A 261 17.40 6.30 6.32
C ARG A 261 17.01 7.27 5.20
N SER A 262 16.47 6.77 4.09
CA SER A 262 15.98 7.56 2.95
C SER A 262 14.53 7.95 3.18
N VAL A 263 14.28 8.88 4.11
CA VAL A 263 12.93 9.32 4.52
C VAL A 263 12.10 9.83 3.34
N LYS A 264 10.89 9.28 3.18
CA LYS A 264 9.93 9.66 2.14
C LYS A 264 9.01 10.79 2.62
N TRP A 265 8.38 11.48 1.68
CA TRP A 265 7.42 12.56 1.96
C TRP A 265 8.01 13.60 2.93
N LEU A 266 9.23 14.02 2.67
CA LEU A 266 10.07 14.75 3.61
C LEU A 266 9.46 16.10 3.99
N LYS A 267 9.42 16.40 5.29
CA LYS A 267 8.90 17.67 5.85
C LYS A 267 9.90 18.42 6.71
N LYS A 268 10.82 17.73 7.40
CA LYS A 268 11.76 18.40 8.32
C LYS A 268 13.17 17.84 8.22
N LEU A 269 14.14 18.74 8.35
CA LEU A 269 15.55 18.48 8.62
C LEU A 269 15.92 19.20 9.91
N ILE A 270 16.13 18.46 10.99
CA ILE A 270 16.38 19.02 12.33
C ILE A 270 17.81 18.67 12.74
N LEU A 271 18.68 19.68 12.88
CA LEU A 271 20.05 19.45 13.29
C LEU A 271 20.13 19.31 14.81
N THR A 272 20.77 18.24 15.28
CA THR A 272 20.85 17.87 16.70
C THR A 272 22.28 17.46 17.07
N ASP A 273 22.58 17.43 18.36
CA ASP A 273 23.88 16.95 18.90
C ASP A 273 23.88 15.46 19.25
N ALA A 274 22.72 14.81 19.18
CA ALA A 274 22.51 13.38 19.38
C ALA A 274 21.65 12.76 18.26
N PRO A 275 21.63 11.42 18.09
CA PRO A 275 20.73 10.75 17.16
C PRO A 275 19.26 11.07 17.43
N SER A 276 18.41 10.80 16.43
CA SER A 276 16.96 10.97 16.55
C SER A 276 16.39 10.16 17.72
N ASP A 277 15.50 10.78 18.49
CA ASP A 277 14.71 10.15 19.53
C ASP A 277 13.34 9.66 19.02
N ASN A 278 13.10 9.75 17.70
CA ASN A 278 11.88 9.25 17.08
C ASN A 278 11.70 7.75 17.34
N TRP A 279 10.46 7.33 17.60
CA TRP A 279 10.13 5.95 17.92
C TRP A 279 10.67 4.95 16.88
N TYR A 280 10.57 5.28 15.58
CA TYR A 280 11.05 4.44 14.48
C TYR A 280 12.57 4.39 14.33
N HIS A 281 13.30 5.35 14.92
CA HIS A 281 14.75 5.29 15.02
C HIS A 281 15.21 4.37 16.17
N ILE A 282 14.46 4.37 17.28
CA ILE A 282 14.78 3.59 18.48
C ILE A 282 14.38 2.12 18.27
N TYR A 283 13.12 1.85 17.93
CA TYR A 283 12.53 0.51 17.99
C TYR A 283 12.51 -0.25 16.64
N ASP A 284 13.06 0.32 15.58
CA ASP A 284 13.18 -0.31 14.26
C ASP A 284 14.58 -0.11 13.67
N ASN A 285 14.92 -0.84 12.61
CA ASN A 285 16.19 -0.70 11.87
C ASN A 285 17.45 -0.85 12.73
N ARG A 286 17.48 -1.93 13.54
CA ARG A 286 18.63 -2.33 14.37
C ARG A 286 18.99 -3.80 14.18
N VAL A 287 20.28 -4.12 14.28
CA VAL A 287 20.76 -5.51 14.44
C VAL A 287 21.20 -5.68 15.88
N LEU A 288 20.33 -6.28 16.69
CA LEU A 288 20.65 -6.61 18.08
C LEU A 288 21.61 -7.81 18.14
N PRO A 289 22.44 -7.91 19.20
CA PRO A 289 23.31 -9.06 19.43
C PRO A 289 22.58 -10.42 19.39
N THR A 290 23.22 -11.45 18.84
CA THR A 290 22.58 -12.77 18.58
C THR A 290 21.97 -13.45 19.80
N MET A 291 22.50 -13.21 21.00
CA MET A 291 21.96 -13.79 22.24
C MET A 291 20.67 -13.12 22.72
N VAL A 292 20.35 -11.93 22.20
CA VAL A 292 19.13 -11.21 22.58
C VAL A 292 17.94 -11.90 21.93
N SER A 293 17.06 -12.46 22.77
CA SER A 293 15.83 -13.07 22.31
C SER A 293 14.74 -12.02 22.03
N PRO A 294 13.68 -12.38 21.27
CA PRO A 294 12.51 -11.51 21.12
C PRO A 294 11.93 -11.10 22.47
N GLU A 295 11.91 -12.00 23.45
CA GLU A 295 11.42 -11.77 24.81
C GLU A 295 12.32 -10.79 25.57
N MET A 296 13.64 -10.98 25.54
CA MET A 296 14.61 -10.06 26.17
C MET A 296 14.49 -8.64 25.59
N SER A 297 14.35 -8.52 24.27
CA SER A 297 14.18 -7.23 23.62
C SER A 297 12.84 -6.55 23.94
N SER A 298 11.81 -7.32 24.34
CA SER A 298 10.52 -6.78 24.75
C SER A 298 10.53 -6.33 26.21
N SER A 299 11.21 -7.07 27.09
CA SER A 299 11.24 -6.79 28.52
C SER A 299 12.22 -5.69 28.91
N ASP A 300 13.28 -5.49 28.13
CA ASP A 300 14.30 -4.47 28.38
C ASP A 300 14.41 -3.47 27.22
N PRO A 301 13.87 -2.25 27.37
CA PRO A 301 13.90 -1.24 26.32
C PRO A 301 15.31 -0.69 26.06
N THR A 302 16.30 -0.96 26.92
CA THR A 302 17.66 -0.44 26.75
C THR A 302 18.38 -1.03 25.55
N TRP A 303 18.02 -2.26 25.12
CA TRP A 303 18.54 -2.87 23.89
C TRP A 303 18.32 -2.00 22.65
N TRP A 304 17.24 -1.21 22.62
CA TRP A 304 16.87 -0.36 21.50
C TRP A 304 17.50 1.02 21.53
N ARG A 305 18.16 1.41 22.63
CA ARG A 305 18.70 2.78 22.81
C ARG A 305 20.20 2.87 22.58
N ASP A 306 20.87 1.74 22.40
CA ASP A 306 22.30 1.70 22.08
C ASP A 306 22.54 1.87 20.58
N ASP A 307 23.03 3.05 20.18
CA ASP A 307 23.31 3.41 18.78
C ASP A 307 24.33 2.47 18.09
N ARG A 308 25.11 1.69 18.85
CA ARG A 308 26.00 0.65 18.27
C ARG A 308 25.23 -0.41 17.49
N TYR A 309 23.94 -0.59 17.77
CA TYR A 309 23.07 -1.54 17.08
C TYR A 309 22.22 -0.87 15.98
N ALA A 310 22.21 0.46 15.90
CA ALA A 310 21.49 1.18 14.87
C ALA A 310 22.15 0.98 13.51
N ILE A 311 21.36 0.60 12.51
CA ILE A 311 21.88 0.36 11.16
C ILE A 311 21.97 1.68 10.41
N TYR A 312 23.11 1.91 9.77
CA TYR A 312 23.34 3.00 8.82
C TYR A 312 23.82 2.41 7.49
N ASP A 313 25.13 2.33 7.29
CA ASP A 313 25.74 1.72 6.10
C ASP A 313 25.35 0.23 5.96
N LEU A 314 25.09 -0.19 4.73
CA LEU A 314 24.83 -1.61 4.40
C LEU A 314 26.08 -2.48 4.65
N ASN A 315 25.87 -3.78 4.87
CA ASN A 315 26.92 -4.79 4.81
C ASN A 315 27.11 -5.31 3.38
N VAL A 316 28.16 -6.08 3.16
CA VAL A 316 28.39 -6.79 1.89
C VAL A 316 27.35 -7.89 1.74
N ASN A 317 26.72 -8.00 0.57
CA ASN A 317 25.73 -9.02 0.26
C ASN A 317 25.82 -9.47 -1.21
N SER A 318 25.35 -10.67 -1.49
CA SER A 318 25.19 -11.22 -2.84
C SER A 318 24.10 -12.27 -2.86
N SER A 319 23.49 -12.48 -4.04
CA SER A 319 22.47 -13.50 -4.24
C SER A 319 22.56 -14.07 -5.65
N VAL A 320 22.26 -15.36 -5.77
CA VAL A 320 22.09 -16.03 -7.07
C VAL A 320 20.70 -15.68 -7.58
N VAL A 321 20.60 -15.33 -8.87
CA VAL A 321 19.30 -15.17 -9.54
C VAL A 321 19.06 -16.35 -10.47
N TYR A 322 20.05 -16.68 -11.30
CA TYR A 322 20.03 -17.84 -12.16
C TYR A 322 21.08 -18.87 -11.73
N PRO A 323 20.72 -20.15 -11.61
CA PRO A 323 19.41 -20.72 -11.97
C PRO A 323 18.27 -20.26 -11.08
N GLU A 324 17.07 -20.10 -11.65
CA GLU A 324 15.88 -19.62 -10.96
C GLU A 324 15.39 -20.62 -9.91
N HIS A 325 14.59 -20.15 -8.95
CA HIS A 325 13.93 -21.06 -8.03
C HIS A 325 12.99 -22.01 -8.79
N LYS A 326 13.19 -23.32 -8.60
CA LYS A 326 12.51 -24.43 -9.30
C LYS A 326 12.79 -24.51 -10.81
N GLU A 327 13.81 -23.83 -11.30
CA GLU A 327 14.30 -24.07 -12.67
C GLU A 327 14.68 -25.55 -12.83
N VAL A 328 14.34 -26.12 -13.98
CA VAL A 328 14.70 -27.49 -14.36
C VAL A 328 15.56 -27.42 -15.62
N LEU A 329 16.79 -27.89 -15.51
CA LEU A 329 17.72 -28.06 -16.62
C LEU A 329 17.73 -29.52 -17.08
N ASP A 330 17.34 -29.77 -18.31
CA ASP A 330 17.40 -31.09 -18.94
C ASP A 330 18.80 -31.34 -19.52
N LEU A 331 19.51 -32.35 -18.99
CA LEU A 331 20.88 -32.67 -19.40
C LEU A 331 20.97 -33.17 -20.84
N ALA A 332 19.88 -33.68 -21.43
CA ALA A 332 19.87 -34.14 -22.81
C ALA A 332 19.85 -32.96 -23.81
N SER A 333 19.34 -31.80 -23.40
CA SER A 333 19.22 -30.60 -24.24
C SER A 333 20.10 -29.44 -23.79
N ALA A 334 20.76 -29.55 -22.63
CA ALA A 334 21.68 -28.54 -22.11
C ALA A 334 22.88 -28.31 -23.05
N GLY A 335 23.32 -27.05 -23.13
CA GLY A 335 24.57 -26.68 -23.81
C GLY A 335 25.81 -27.19 -23.07
N PRO A 336 27.03 -26.80 -23.50
CA PRO A 336 28.26 -27.25 -22.84
C PRO A 336 28.44 -26.69 -21.41
N SER A 337 27.82 -25.56 -21.11
CA SER A 337 27.88 -24.88 -19.82
C SER A 337 26.57 -24.19 -19.47
N TYR A 338 26.37 -23.92 -18.18
CA TYR A 338 25.31 -23.09 -17.63
C TYR A 338 25.89 -21.78 -17.09
N ASN A 339 25.28 -20.65 -17.45
CA ASN A 339 25.70 -19.34 -16.97
C ASN A 339 25.01 -19.01 -15.63
N VAL A 340 25.69 -19.24 -14.52
CA VAL A 340 25.20 -18.85 -13.19
C VAL A 340 25.42 -17.36 -13.02
N LYS A 341 24.38 -16.62 -12.64
CA LYS A 341 24.45 -15.16 -12.54
C LYS A 341 23.59 -14.60 -11.41
N GLY A 342 23.97 -13.42 -10.94
CA GLY A 342 23.28 -12.74 -9.86
C GLY A 342 23.80 -11.32 -9.63
N TYR A 343 23.47 -10.77 -8.46
CA TYR A 343 23.90 -9.42 -8.07
C TYR A 343 24.72 -9.46 -6.76
N ALA A 344 25.47 -8.39 -6.52
CA ALA A 344 26.12 -8.11 -5.25
C ALA A 344 26.08 -6.60 -4.93
N TYR A 345 26.14 -6.24 -3.64
CA TYR A 345 26.21 -4.84 -3.20
C TYR A 345 26.95 -4.73 -1.86
N ALA A 346 27.42 -3.52 -1.55
CA ALA A 346 27.98 -3.16 -0.25
C ALA A 346 27.48 -1.78 0.18
N GLY A 347 27.73 -1.42 1.45
CA GLY A 347 27.36 -0.11 1.99
C GLY A 347 28.48 0.92 1.99
N GLY A 348 28.13 2.13 2.41
CA GLY A 348 29.08 3.21 2.68
C GLY A 348 29.93 3.66 1.50
N GLY A 349 29.53 3.34 0.27
CA GLY A 349 30.28 3.66 -0.94
C GLY A 349 31.38 2.66 -1.29
N ARG A 350 31.43 1.49 -0.65
CA ARG A 350 32.51 0.52 -0.85
C ARG A 350 32.28 -0.33 -2.10
N ARG A 351 33.32 -0.48 -2.92
CA ARG A 351 33.27 -1.34 -4.10
C ARG A 351 33.29 -2.82 -3.73
N ILE A 352 32.42 -3.63 -4.35
CA ILE A 352 32.60 -5.09 -4.38
C ILE A 352 33.80 -5.40 -5.25
N THR A 353 34.85 -5.99 -4.69
CA THR A 353 36.09 -6.27 -5.45
C THR A 353 36.15 -7.70 -5.98
N ARG A 354 35.35 -8.61 -5.41
CA ARG A 354 35.25 -10.00 -5.86
C ARG A 354 33.90 -10.61 -5.48
N VAL A 355 33.42 -11.48 -6.35
CA VAL A 355 32.35 -12.41 -6.10
C VAL A 355 32.90 -13.79 -6.40
N GLU A 356 32.73 -14.70 -5.45
CA GLU A 356 33.31 -16.04 -5.50
C GLU A 356 32.20 -17.09 -5.46
N ILE A 357 32.29 -18.09 -6.33
CA ILE A 357 31.35 -19.20 -6.42
C ILE A 357 32.05 -20.49 -6.00
N SER A 358 31.37 -21.29 -5.17
CA SER A 358 31.81 -22.62 -4.77
C SER A 358 30.78 -23.66 -5.21
N LEU A 359 31.27 -24.82 -5.66
CA LEU A 359 30.48 -26.00 -6.02
C LEU A 359 30.76 -27.21 -5.12
N ASP A 360 31.64 -27.06 -4.14
CA ASP A 360 32.13 -28.14 -3.26
C ASP A 360 31.95 -27.83 -1.77
N LYS A 361 30.86 -27.10 -1.47
CA LYS A 361 30.47 -26.70 -0.11
C LYS A 361 31.48 -25.76 0.58
N GLY A 362 32.18 -24.95 -0.20
CA GLY A 362 33.05 -23.85 0.26
C GLY A 362 34.50 -24.24 0.43
N LYS A 363 34.92 -25.42 -0.06
CA LYS A 363 36.30 -25.90 0.03
C LYS A 363 37.20 -25.21 -0.99
N SER A 364 36.69 -24.98 -2.21
CA SER A 364 37.35 -24.21 -3.25
C SER A 364 36.41 -23.15 -3.83
N TRP A 365 37.00 -22.10 -4.38
CA TRP A 365 36.28 -20.92 -4.86
C TRP A 365 36.77 -20.52 -6.23
N ARG A 366 35.84 -20.11 -7.09
CA ARG A 366 36.10 -19.58 -8.43
C ARG A 366 35.70 -18.13 -8.46
N LEU A 367 36.52 -17.32 -9.13
CA LEU A 367 36.25 -15.91 -9.29
C LEU A 367 35.20 -15.69 -10.40
N ALA A 368 34.11 -15.01 -10.07
CA ALA A 368 33.12 -14.58 -11.04
C ALA A 368 33.62 -13.38 -11.85
N ASN A 369 33.07 -13.19 -13.04
CA ASN A 369 33.15 -11.91 -13.74
C ASN A 369 32.17 -10.94 -13.08
N ILE A 370 32.57 -9.66 -12.92
CA ILE A 370 31.73 -8.61 -12.35
C ILE A 370 31.57 -7.48 -13.37
N SER A 371 30.35 -6.97 -13.49
CA SER A 371 30.00 -5.80 -14.29
C SER A 371 29.54 -4.66 -13.38
N TYR A 372 30.24 -3.52 -13.50
CA TYR A 372 29.99 -2.30 -12.73
C TYR A 372 29.39 -1.22 -13.63
N ALA A 373 28.09 -1.30 -13.88
CA ALA A 373 27.43 -0.33 -14.75
C ALA A 373 27.43 1.11 -14.18
N GLU A 374 27.68 1.29 -12.88
CA GLU A 374 27.91 2.59 -12.25
C GLU A 374 29.13 3.32 -12.82
N ASP A 375 30.19 2.60 -13.22
CA ASP A 375 31.43 3.22 -13.73
C ASP A 375 31.20 3.92 -15.08
N LYS A 376 30.21 3.48 -15.86
CA LYS A 376 29.79 4.17 -17.08
C LYS A 376 29.24 5.58 -16.82
N TYR A 377 28.65 5.81 -15.65
CA TYR A 377 28.23 7.16 -15.23
C TYR A 377 29.39 7.97 -14.66
N ARG A 378 30.44 7.32 -14.15
CA ARG A 378 31.69 7.97 -13.73
C ARG A 378 32.46 8.52 -14.94
N ASP A 379 32.40 7.79 -16.05
CA ASP A 379 33.01 8.17 -17.33
C ASP A 379 32.14 9.13 -18.17
N PHE A 380 30.89 9.38 -17.74
CA PHE A 380 29.95 10.25 -18.44
C PHE A 380 30.01 11.69 -17.93
N GLU A 381 30.13 12.64 -18.84
CA GLU A 381 29.98 14.07 -18.58
C GLU A 381 28.73 14.61 -19.26
N GLY A 382 27.82 15.21 -18.49
CA GLY A 382 26.62 15.86 -19.02
C GLY A 382 25.46 15.88 -18.02
N ASP A 383 24.30 16.29 -18.52
CA ASP A 383 23.07 16.35 -17.75
C ASP A 383 22.13 15.20 -18.12
N LEU A 384 21.50 14.59 -17.12
CA LEU A 384 20.42 13.63 -17.28
C LEU A 384 19.21 14.09 -16.49
N PHE A 385 18.05 14.12 -17.14
CA PHE A 385 16.75 14.40 -16.51
C PHE A 385 16.69 15.72 -15.71
N GLY A 386 17.43 16.74 -16.16
CA GLY A 386 17.47 18.05 -15.54
C GLY A 386 18.43 18.16 -14.35
N GLY A 387 19.31 17.19 -14.15
CA GLY A 387 20.41 17.27 -13.18
C GLY A 387 21.74 16.85 -13.78
N ARG A 388 22.82 17.47 -13.32
CA ARG A 388 24.19 17.15 -13.72
C ARG A 388 24.58 15.78 -13.21
N VAL A 389 25.18 14.96 -14.06
CA VAL A 389 25.84 13.73 -13.63
C VAL A 389 27.24 14.10 -13.15
N ASP A 390 27.41 14.17 -11.83
CA ASP A 390 28.63 14.66 -11.17
C ASP A 390 29.33 13.54 -10.41
N MET A 391 29.86 12.57 -11.17
CA MET A 391 30.43 11.33 -10.63
C MET A 391 31.92 11.13 -10.95
N SER A 392 32.48 11.83 -11.94
CA SER A 392 33.86 11.59 -12.44
C SER A 392 34.96 11.74 -11.38
N TRP A 393 34.73 12.56 -10.36
CA TRP A 393 35.67 12.76 -9.25
C TRP A 393 35.43 11.84 -8.04
N ARG A 394 34.29 11.13 -8.01
CA ARG A 394 33.94 10.23 -6.91
C ARG A 394 34.56 8.87 -7.17
N GLU A 395 35.04 8.21 -6.13
CA GLU A 395 35.50 6.81 -6.18
C GLU A 395 34.54 5.85 -5.48
N THR A 396 33.54 6.39 -4.77
CA THR A 396 32.50 5.59 -4.11
C THR A 396 31.65 4.83 -5.11
N CYS A 397 31.17 3.66 -4.68
CA CYS A 397 30.17 2.82 -5.36
C CYS A 397 28.89 2.75 -4.54
N PHE A 398 27.80 3.33 -5.06
CA PHE A 398 26.49 3.31 -4.42
C PHE A 398 25.48 2.40 -5.11
N CYS A 399 25.90 1.73 -6.18
CA CYS A 399 25.06 0.78 -6.88
C CYS A 399 25.49 -0.66 -6.64
N TRP A 400 24.53 -1.56 -6.83
CA TRP A 400 24.81 -2.98 -7.03
C TRP A 400 25.71 -3.21 -8.26
N CYS A 401 26.38 -4.36 -8.28
CA CYS A 401 27.06 -4.89 -9.45
C CYS A 401 26.46 -6.24 -9.81
N PHE A 402 26.56 -6.59 -11.09
CA PHE A 402 26.10 -7.88 -11.61
C PHE A 402 27.29 -8.81 -11.75
N TRP A 403 27.11 -10.09 -11.50
CA TRP A 403 28.16 -11.09 -11.65
C TRP A 403 27.67 -12.30 -12.42
N SER A 404 28.59 -12.99 -13.09
CA SER A 404 28.33 -14.24 -13.79
C SER A 404 29.53 -15.18 -13.80
N LEU A 405 29.25 -16.48 -13.90
CA LEU A 405 30.24 -17.53 -14.07
C LEU A 405 29.65 -18.68 -14.90
N ASP A 406 30.34 -19.04 -15.98
CA ASP A 406 30.00 -20.24 -16.75
C ASP A 406 30.53 -21.49 -16.06
N ILE A 407 29.63 -22.46 -15.82
CA ILE A 407 29.94 -23.74 -15.20
C ILE A 407 29.65 -24.86 -16.20
N ALA A 408 30.61 -25.75 -16.43
CA ALA A 408 30.42 -26.88 -17.32
C ALA A 408 29.29 -27.80 -16.83
N ILE A 409 28.41 -28.25 -17.73
CA ILE A 409 27.28 -29.12 -17.36
C ILE A 409 27.72 -30.42 -16.66
N PRO A 410 28.77 -31.13 -17.11
CA PRO A 410 29.25 -32.33 -16.40
C PRO A 410 29.69 -32.05 -14.97
N GLU A 411 30.15 -30.83 -14.69
CA GLU A 411 30.49 -30.44 -13.34
C GLU A 411 29.25 -30.12 -12.51
N LEU A 412 28.30 -29.38 -13.10
CA LEU A 412 27.05 -29.03 -12.44
C LEU A 412 26.23 -30.28 -12.08
N GLU A 413 26.28 -31.31 -12.94
CA GLU A 413 25.70 -32.64 -12.68
C GLU A 413 26.34 -33.32 -11.45
N ASN A 414 27.63 -33.08 -11.19
CA ASN A 414 28.34 -33.60 -10.02
C ASN A 414 28.25 -32.67 -8.79
N THR A 415 27.56 -31.54 -8.90
CA THR A 415 27.42 -30.54 -7.85
C THR A 415 26.12 -30.75 -7.06
N ASP A 416 26.17 -30.56 -5.74
CA ASP A 416 24.97 -30.64 -4.88
C ASP A 416 24.38 -29.26 -4.57
N ALA A 417 25.22 -28.21 -4.58
CA ALA A 417 24.79 -26.85 -4.32
C ALA A 417 25.77 -25.83 -4.92
N ILE A 418 25.22 -24.69 -5.34
CA ILE A 418 25.95 -23.49 -5.72
C ILE A 418 25.96 -22.55 -4.50
N LEU A 419 27.15 -22.14 -4.08
CA LEU A 419 27.35 -21.14 -3.02
C LEU A 419 27.94 -19.87 -3.63
N VAL A 420 27.44 -18.70 -3.23
CA VAL A 420 28.03 -17.42 -3.59
C VAL A 420 28.35 -16.57 -2.35
N ARG A 421 29.49 -15.89 -2.40
CA ARG A 421 29.88 -14.85 -1.45
C ARG A 421 30.55 -13.69 -2.17
N ALA A 422 30.40 -12.48 -1.62
CA ALA A 422 31.10 -11.29 -2.08
C ALA A 422 32.04 -10.74 -0.99
N MET A 423 33.06 -9.99 -1.44
CA MET A 423 33.98 -9.23 -0.59
C MET A 423 34.13 -7.81 -1.15
N ASP A 424 34.11 -6.82 -0.26
CA ASP A 424 34.33 -5.41 -0.62
C ASP A 424 35.81 -4.99 -0.57
N GLU A 425 36.09 -3.75 -0.93
CA GLU A 425 37.44 -3.16 -0.92
C GLU A 425 38.05 -3.01 0.48
N ALA A 426 37.24 -3.07 1.55
CA ALA A 426 37.70 -3.12 2.92
C ALA A 426 38.01 -4.56 3.39
N LEU A 427 37.97 -5.52 2.45
CA LEU A 427 38.15 -6.95 2.68
C LEU A 427 37.06 -7.54 3.60
N ALA A 428 35.91 -6.87 3.73
CA ALA A 428 34.78 -7.42 4.47
C ALA A 428 34.14 -8.52 3.62
N LEU A 429 34.15 -9.75 4.14
CA LEU A 429 33.62 -10.94 3.48
C LEU A 429 32.24 -11.30 4.06
N GLN A 430 31.33 -11.78 3.22
CA GLN A 430 30.09 -12.38 3.73
C GLN A 430 30.39 -13.60 4.64
N PRO A 431 29.75 -13.68 5.82
CA PRO A 431 29.97 -14.78 6.73
C PRO A 431 29.42 -16.10 6.17
N ARG A 432 30.04 -17.21 6.57
CA ARG A 432 29.48 -18.54 6.33
C ARG A 432 28.21 -18.74 7.15
N ASP A 433 28.28 -18.41 8.44
CA ASP A 433 27.22 -18.66 9.40
C ASP A 433 26.26 -17.48 9.50
N MET A 434 25.01 -17.79 9.83
CA MET A 434 23.96 -16.80 9.94
C MET A 434 24.11 -16.00 11.23
N TYR A 435 24.10 -14.67 11.13
CA TYR A 435 23.89 -13.78 12.26
C TYR A 435 22.39 -13.58 12.47
N TRP A 436 21.76 -14.48 13.23
CA TRP A 436 20.34 -14.35 13.56
C TRP A 436 20.12 -13.17 14.51
N SER A 437 19.12 -12.32 14.24
CA SER A 437 18.78 -11.18 15.11
C SER A 437 17.27 -11.02 15.27
N VAL A 438 16.85 -10.32 16.33
CA VAL A 438 15.44 -10.11 16.70
C VAL A 438 14.57 -9.57 15.55
N LEU A 439 15.09 -8.61 14.77
CA LEU A 439 14.37 -8.00 13.63
C LEU A 439 14.67 -8.68 12.30
N GLY A 440 15.54 -9.68 12.26
CA GLY A 440 15.92 -10.38 11.05
C GLY A 440 16.47 -9.46 9.96
N MET A 441 17.30 -8.49 10.33
CA MET A 441 17.82 -7.47 9.43
C MET A 441 19.29 -7.74 9.06
N MET A 442 19.71 -7.19 7.92
CA MET A 442 21.09 -7.29 7.42
C MET A 442 21.57 -8.74 7.22
N ASN A 443 20.65 -9.65 6.91
CA ASN A 443 21.00 -11.05 6.67
C ASN A 443 21.91 -11.17 5.44
N ASN A 444 23.16 -11.57 5.65
CA ASN A 444 24.16 -11.70 4.59
C ASN A 444 25.01 -12.98 4.59
N PRO A 445 24.59 -14.14 5.13
CA PRO A 445 25.37 -15.37 4.96
C PRO A 445 25.50 -15.74 3.48
N TRP A 446 26.42 -16.65 3.15
CA TRP A 446 26.57 -17.17 1.78
C TRP A 446 25.22 -17.63 1.23
N PHE A 447 24.84 -17.11 0.07
CA PHE A 447 23.60 -17.52 -0.58
C PHE A 447 23.80 -18.89 -1.21
N ARG A 448 22.87 -19.82 -0.93
CA ARG A 448 22.98 -21.23 -1.31
C ARG A 448 21.80 -21.65 -2.18
N VAL A 449 22.08 -22.21 -3.35
CA VAL A 449 21.09 -22.84 -4.23
C VAL A 449 21.37 -24.33 -4.28
N THR A 450 20.42 -25.17 -3.88
CA THR A 450 20.59 -26.64 -3.93
C THR A 450 20.20 -27.20 -5.27
N ILE A 451 20.84 -28.29 -5.67
CA ILE A 451 20.60 -29.01 -6.91
C ILE A 451 20.04 -30.40 -6.56
N THR A 452 18.84 -30.71 -7.05
CA THR A 452 18.25 -32.05 -6.97
C THR A 452 18.36 -32.72 -8.34
N LYS A 453 18.84 -33.97 -8.38
CA LYS A 453 19.12 -34.72 -9.60
C LYS A 453 18.04 -35.78 -9.79
N GLU A 454 17.22 -35.66 -10.82
CA GLU A 454 16.09 -36.57 -11.07
C GLU A 454 15.96 -36.86 -12.57
N ASN A 455 16.00 -38.13 -12.97
CA ASN A 455 15.72 -38.60 -14.34
C ASN A 455 16.47 -37.84 -15.46
N GLY A 456 17.76 -37.56 -15.29
CA GLY A 456 18.54 -36.82 -16.28
C GLY A 456 18.28 -35.31 -16.29
N THR A 457 17.65 -34.77 -15.25
CA THR A 457 17.43 -33.33 -15.07
C THR A 457 18.04 -32.84 -13.76
N LEU A 458 18.43 -31.57 -13.74
CA LEU A 458 18.87 -30.84 -12.55
C LEU A 458 17.78 -29.82 -12.17
N ARG A 459 17.27 -29.91 -10.95
CA ARG A 459 16.30 -28.94 -10.40
C ARG A 459 16.95 -28.08 -9.34
N PHE A 460 16.81 -26.77 -9.47
CA PHE A 460 17.44 -25.80 -8.59
C PHE A 460 16.46 -25.25 -7.56
N GLU A 461 16.89 -25.12 -6.31
CA GLU A 461 16.08 -24.52 -5.25
C GLU A 461 16.87 -23.45 -4.52
N HIS A 462 16.39 -22.21 -4.58
CA HIS A 462 16.84 -21.10 -3.74
C HIS A 462 16.54 -21.33 -2.25
N PRO A 463 17.13 -20.54 -1.32
CA PRO A 463 16.90 -20.68 0.11
C PRO A 463 15.42 -20.67 0.51
N THR A 464 14.68 -19.68 0.01
CA THR A 464 13.28 -19.42 0.36
C THR A 464 12.54 -18.78 -0.82
N ASP A 465 11.23 -18.96 -0.90
CA ASP A 465 10.34 -18.33 -1.91
C ASP A 465 9.44 -17.27 -1.25
N PRO A 466 9.50 -15.98 -1.57
CA PRO A 466 8.68 -14.97 -0.90
C PRO A 466 7.17 -15.09 -1.11
N THR A 467 6.71 -15.86 -2.11
CA THR A 467 5.28 -16.04 -2.42
C THR A 467 4.57 -17.08 -1.53
N GLY A 468 5.31 -17.89 -0.77
CA GLY A 468 4.70 -18.94 0.06
C GLY A 468 5.71 -19.94 0.64
N PRO A 469 5.28 -21.05 1.26
CA PRO A 469 6.19 -22.11 1.69
C PRO A 469 6.91 -22.71 0.46
N GLY A 470 8.23 -22.60 0.43
CA GLY A 470 9.05 -23.07 -0.69
C GLY A 470 10.51 -22.66 -0.51
N GLY A 471 11.43 -23.45 -1.06
CA GLY A 471 12.87 -23.30 -0.83
C GLY A 471 13.49 -24.53 -0.19
N TRP A 472 14.82 -24.62 -0.27
CA TRP A 472 15.53 -25.75 0.34
C TRP A 472 15.55 -25.65 1.86
N MET A 473 15.51 -24.45 2.46
CA MET A 473 15.57 -24.28 3.92
C MET A 473 14.34 -24.87 4.58
N GLU A 474 13.14 -24.56 4.08
CA GLU A 474 11.88 -25.12 4.55
C GLU A 474 11.83 -26.63 4.33
N ARG A 475 12.33 -27.13 3.18
CA ARG A 475 12.41 -28.58 2.90
C ARG A 475 13.29 -29.30 3.92
N VAL A 476 14.47 -28.75 4.22
CA VAL A 476 15.40 -29.32 5.22
C VAL A 476 14.80 -29.28 6.61
N LYS A 477 14.21 -28.16 7.03
CA LYS A 477 13.56 -28.03 8.33
C LYS A 477 12.40 -29.02 8.48
N LYS A 478 11.57 -29.18 7.46
CA LYS A 478 10.46 -30.16 7.43
C LYS A 478 10.96 -31.61 7.52
N ALA A 479 12.17 -31.90 7.04
CA ALA A 479 12.82 -33.19 7.18
C ALA A 479 13.55 -33.38 8.53
N GLY A 480 13.40 -32.44 9.47
CA GLY A 480 14.05 -32.46 10.79
C GLY A 480 15.54 -32.08 10.77
N GLY A 481 16.02 -31.41 9.71
CA GLY A 481 17.40 -30.94 9.64
C GLY A 481 17.62 -29.66 10.44
N ASP A 482 18.75 -29.58 11.14
CA ASP A 482 19.16 -28.39 11.90
C ASP A 482 19.91 -27.38 11.03
N LEU A 483 19.23 -26.30 10.65
CA LEU A 483 19.80 -25.24 9.80
C LEU A 483 20.95 -24.45 10.46
N VAL A 484 21.17 -24.58 11.78
CA VAL A 484 22.26 -23.90 12.50
C VAL A 484 23.46 -24.82 12.81
N ASN A 485 23.44 -26.07 12.35
CA ASN A 485 24.50 -27.06 12.61
C ASN A 485 25.86 -26.76 11.92
N GLY A 486 26.02 -25.62 11.25
CA GLY A 486 27.21 -25.28 10.47
C GLY A 486 27.32 -26.00 9.11
N TYR A 487 26.34 -26.83 8.76
CA TYR A 487 26.25 -27.61 7.51
C TYR A 487 24.89 -27.50 6.82
N TRP A 488 24.18 -26.38 7.05
CA TRP A 488 22.89 -26.08 6.39
C TRP A 488 21.82 -27.18 6.60
N GLY A 489 21.86 -27.89 7.74
CA GLY A 489 20.96 -28.99 8.07
C GLY A 489 21.22 -30.31 7.35
N GLU A 490 22.34 -30.43 6.62
CA GLU A 490 22.84 -31.73 6.19
C GLU A 490 23.36 -32.52 7.41
N ARG A 491 23.03 -33.82 7.48
CA ARG A 491 23.49 -34.72 8.55
C ARG A 491 24.91 -35.18 8.30
N GLN A 492 25.72 -35.33 9.35
CA GLN A 492 27.01 -36.00 9.24
C GLN A 492 26.84 -37.52 9.25
N ALA A 493 27.78 -38.25 8.63
CA ALA A 493 27.73 -39.71 8.59
C ALA A 493 27.84 -40.29 10.00
N GLY A 494 26.77 -40.97 10.45
CA GLY A 494 26.68 -41.57 11.79
C GLY A 494 25.84 -40.77 12.80
N GLU A 495 25.34 -39.59 12.46
CA GLU A 495 24.33 -38.89 13.27
C GLU A 495 22.96 -39.59 13.12
N GLU A 496 22.40 -40.04 14.25
CA GLU A 496 21.01 -40.46 14.30
C GLU A 496 20.11 -39.25 13.99
N PRO A 497 18.93 -39.47 13.37
CA PRO A 497 17.95 -38.40 13.22
C PRO A 497 17.64 -37.83 14.61
N THR A 498 18.01 -36.58 14.86
CA THR A 498 17.37 -35.83 15.94
C THR A 498 15.89 -35.79 15.60
N GLU A 499 15.05 -36.36 16.47
CA GLU A 499 13.63 -36.01 16.44
C GLU A 499 13.58 -34.49 16.43
N PRO A 500 12.83 -33.87 15.49
CA PRO A 500 12.69 -32.43 15.50
C PRO A 500 12.29 -32.05 16.92
N GLU A 501 13.05 -31.14 17.57
CA GLU A 501 12.56 -30.56 18.81
C GLU A 501 11.13 -30.13 18.49
N PRO A 502 10.11 -30.62 19.24
CA PRO A 502 8.77 -30.15 19.01
C PRO A 502 8.89 -28.64 19.06
N GLU A 503 8.46 -27.95 17.97
CA GLU A 503 8.32 -26.51 18.03
C GLU A 503 7.64 -26.26 19.37
N LYS A 504 8.28 -25.50 20.26
CA LYS A 504 7.61 -25.06 21.48
C LYS A 504 6.44 -24.25 20.97
N GLU A 505 5.33 -24.92 20.72
CA GLU A 505 4.09 -24.33 20.32
C GLU A 505 3.81 -23.35 21.43
N ILE A 506 3.98 -22.08 21.13
CA ILE A 506 3.51 -21.05 22.03
C ILE A 506 2.04 -21.32 22.14
N ASN A 507 1.65 -21.82 23.30
CA ASN A 507 0.27 -22.17 23.55
C ASN A 507 -0.51 -20.86 23.48
N MET A 508 -1.17 -20.63 22.35
CA MET A 508 -2.02 -19.47 22.15
C MET A 508 -3.31 -19.59 22.98
N LYS A 509 -3.56 -20.76 23.58
CA LYS A 509 -4.70 -20.99 24.46
C LYS A 509 -4.37 -20.58 25.88
N LYS A 510 -5.33 -19.91 26.50
CA LYS A 510 -5.37 -19.71 27.95
C LYS A 510 -5.56 -21.04 28.68
N GLU A 511 -4.63 -21.37 29.57
CA GLU A 511 -4.71 -22.56 30.40
C GLU A 511 -5.98 -22.53 31.28
N GLY A 512 -6.70 -23.65 31.35
CA GLY A 512 -7.96 -23.78 32.09
C GLY A 512 -9.22 -23.32 31.33
N VAL A 513 -9.09 -22.76 30.12
CA VAL A 513 -10.25 -22.42 29.27
C VAL A 513 -10.61 -23.61 28.39
N ASN A 514 -11.55 -24.43 28.85
CA ASN A 514 -12.10 -25.60 28.12
C ASN A 514 -13.47 -25.30 27.49
N ARG A 515 -13.77 -24.01 27.30
CA ARG A 515 -15.04 -23.58 26.72
C ARG A 515 -15.09 -23.98 25.25
N ILE A 516 -16.14 -24.69 24.87
CA ILE A 516 -16.46 -24.92 23.46
C ILE A 516 -17.40 -23.83 23.01
N ILE A 517 -17.05 -23.15 21.92
CA ILE A 517 -17.81 -22.07 21.29
C ILE A 517 -18.38 -22.65 20.00
N ASP A 518 -19.70 -22.55 19.85
CA ASP A 518 -20.35 -22.94 18.61
C ASP A 518 -20.43 -21.78 17.60
N LEU A 519 -20.79 -22.09 16.36
CA LEU A 519 -20.90 -21.10 15.30
C LEU A 519 -21.87 -19.96 15.65
N GLN A 520 -22.94 -20.24 16.40
CA GLN A 520 -23.93 -19.24 16.77
C GLN A 520 -23.35 -18.26 17.77
N GLU A 521 -22.68 -18.76 18.80
CA GLU A 521 -22.02 -17.95 19.81
C GLU A 521 -20.86 -17.14 19.21
N PHE A 522 -20.03 -17.74 18.35
CA PHE A 522 -18.94 -17.05 17.67
C PHE A 522 -19.45 -15.89 16.82
N LYS A 523 -20.44 -16.13 15.94
CA LYS A 523 -21.01 -15.10 15.07
C LYS A 523 -21.68 -13.97 15.86
N LYS A 524 -22.32 -14.29 16.99
CA LYS A 524 -22.97 -13.33 17.90
C LYS A 524 -21.99 -12.32 18.49
N ASN A 525 -20.73 -12.72 18.70
CA ASN A 525 -19.72 -11.90 19.32
C ASN A 525 -18.62 -11.47 18.34
N SER A 526 -18.93 -11.32 17.05
CA SER A 526 -17.96 -10.95 16.01
C SER A 526 -18.28 -9.58 15.36
N SER A 527 -18.39 -8.50 16.13
CA SER A 527 -18.71 -7.13 15.64
C SER A 527 -17.50 -6.19 15.70
N ASP A 528 -17.66 -4.95 15.24
CA ASP A 528 -16.64 -3.90 15.38
C ASP A 528 -16.28 -3.61 16.85
N GLU A 529 -17.26 -3.76 17.75
CA GLU A 529 -17.09 -3.58 19.20
C GLU A 529 -16.58 -4.84 19.91
N LYS A 530 -16.83 -6.01 19.33
CA LYS A 530 -16.39 -7.31 19.83
C LYS A 530 -15.83 -8.11 18.67
N PRO A 531 -14.59 -7.85 18.22
CA PRO A 531 -14.06 -8.52 17.05
C PRO A 531 -13.55 -9.91 17.44
N TRP A 532 -14.46 -10.87 17.64
CA TRP A 532 -14.02 -12.27 17.79
C TRP A 532 -13.54 -12.80 16.44
N PHE A 533 -12.41 -13.49 16.44
CA PHE A 533 -11.83 -14.10 15.25
C PHE A 533 -11.23 -15.47 15.59
N ILE A 534 -10.97 -16.28 14.56
CA ILE A 534 -10.42 -17.63 14.73
C ILE A 534 -8.96 -17.68 14.28
N VAL A 535 -8.12 -18.33 15.10
CA VAL A 535 -6.75 -18.73 14.74
C VAL A 535 -6.55 -20.18 15.18
N ASN A 536 -6.23 -21.06 14.24
CA ASN A 536 -6.06 -22.51 14.42
C ASN A 536 -7.24 -23.20 15.12
N GLY A 537 -8.47 -22.76 14.84
CA GLY A 537 -9.69 -23.32 15.45
C GLY A 537 -9.98 -22.83 16.87
N GLU A 538 -9.13 -21.96 17.42
CA GLU A 538 -9.36 -21.29 18.70
C GLU A 538 -9.95 -19.91 18.48
N VAL A 539 -10.81 -19.48 19.39
CA VAL A 539 -11.53 -18.21 19.31
C VAL A 539 -10.88 -17.20 20.25
N TYR A 540 -10.66 -16.00 19.73
CA TYR A 540 -10.02 -14.89 20.43
C TYR A 540 -10.90 -13.65 20.42
N ASP A 541 -10.92 -12.90 21.52
CA ASP A 541 -11.60 -11.62 21.64
C ASP A 541 -10.60 -10.46 21.48
N GLY A 542 -10.59 -9.83 20.31
CA GLY A 542 -9.69 -8.71 20.01
C GLY A 542 -10.09 -7.36 20.65
N THR A 543 -11.21 -7.27 21.37
CA THR A 543 -11.78 -5.99 21.86
C THR A 543 -10.77 -5.15 22.63
N ALA A 544 -10.10 -5.78 23.60
CA ALA A 544 -9.17 -5.10 24.50
C ALA A 544 -7.87 -4.64 23.80
N PHE A 545 -7.65 -5.06 22.54
CA PHE A 545 -6.43 -4.77 21.79
C PHE A 545 -6.65 -3.90 20.55
N LEU A 546 -7.88 -3.40 20.31
CA LEU A 546 -8.21 -2.55 19.16
C LEU A 546 -7.30 -1.31 19.06
N GLU A 547 -7.12 -0.58 20.16
CA GLU A 547 -6.25 0.61 20.20
C GLU A 547 -4.76 0.26 20.30
N GLY A 548 -4.43 -0.95 20.75
CA GLY A 548 -3.05 -1.42 20.96
C GLY A 548 -2.42 -2.09 19.74
N HIS A 549 -3.20 -2.40 18.70
CA HIS A 549 -2.72 -3.14 17.55
C HIS A 549 -1.84 -2.26 16.63
N PRO A 550 -0.60 -2.66 16.29
CA PRO A 550 0.32 -1.86 15.46
C PRO A 550 -0.19 -1.54 14.04
N GLY A 551 -1.13 -2.32 13.51
CA GLY A 551 -1.81 -2.06 12.23
C GLY A 551 -3.01 -1.11 12.33
N GLY A 552 -3.35 -0.64 13.54
CA GLY A 552 -4.58 0.07 13.85
C GLY A 552 -5.78 -0.85 14.09
N ALA A 553 -6.81 -0.31 14.73
CA ALA A 553 -8.03 -1.04 15.10
C ALA A 553 -8.71 -1.73 13.90
N GLN A 554 -8.65 -1.11 12.72
CA GLN A 554 -9.32 -1.62 11.53
C GLN A 554 -8.80 -2.99 11.09
N SER A 555 -7.52 -3.32 11.34
CA SER A 555 -6.94 -4.63 11.00
C SER A 555 -7.53 -5.78 11.82
N ILE A 556 -7.95 -5.51 13.06
CA ILE A 556 -8.62 -6.49 13.91
C ILE A 556 -10.11 -6.53 13.59
N ILE A 557 -10.74 -5.36 13.40
CA ILE A 557 -12.17 -5.28 13.04
C ILE A 557 -12.46 -6.00 11.71
N SER A 558 -11.57 -5.87 10.71
CA SER A 558 -11.70 -6.60 9.45
C SER A 558 -11.59 -8.12 9.59
N SER A 559 -11.03 -8.59 10.71
CA SER A 559 -10.86 -10.01 11.03
C SER A 559 -12.05 -10.60 11.80
N ALA A 560 -13.03 -9.77 12.20
CA ALA A 560 -14.16 -10.20 13.00
C ALA A 560 -15.06 -11.22 12.26
N GLY A 561 -15.26 -12.38 12.88
CA GLY A 561 -16.17 -13.42 12.40
C GLY A 561 -15.61 -14.29 11.29
N ILE A 562 -14.32 -14.19 11.01
CA ILE A 562 -13.63 -15.02 10.01
C ILE A 562 -12.50 -15.83 10.66
N ASP A 563 -12.14 -16.92 10.00
CA ASP A 563 -10.92 -17.68 10.28
C ASP A 563 -9.76 -16.99 9.57
N VAL A 564 -8.86 -16.40 10.36
CA VAL A 564 -7.68 -15.68 9.88
C VAL A 564 -6.41 -16.45 10.18
N SER A 565 -6.49 -17.78 10.34
CA SER A 565 -5.35 -18.61 10.72
C SER A 565 -4.14 -18.40 9.81
N GLU A 566 -4.37 -18.35 8.49
CA GLU A 566 -3.29 -18.21 7.52
C GLU A 566 -2.66 -16.81 7.58
N GLU A 567 -3.48 -15.75 7.56
CA GLU A 567 -3.03 -14.37 7.62
C GLU A 567 -2.33 -14.07 8.95
N PHE A 568 -2.92 -14.50 10.06
CA PHE A 568 -2.40 -14.27 11.39
C PHE A 568 -1.04 -14.93 11.58
N LEU A 569 -0.90 -16.21 11.23
CA LEU A 569 0.35 -16.96 11.39
C LEU A 569 1.46 -16.45 10.45
N ALA A 570 1.09 -15.91 9.28
CA ALA A 570 2.05 -15.34 8.35
C ALA A 570 2.73 -14.08 8.92
N ILE A 571 1.93 -13.17 9.50
CA ILE A 571 2.36 -11.80 9.81
C ILE A 571 2.70 -11.54 11.28
N HIS A 572 2.23 -12.36 12.22
CA HIS A 572 2.45 -12.15 13.66
C HIS A 572 3.66 -12.91 14.22
N SER A 573 4.38 -12.27 15.15
CA SER A 573 5.57 -12.81 15.81
C SER A 573 5.23 -13.80 16.93
N GLU A 574 6.21 -14.57 17.40
CA GLU A 574 6.09 -15.43 18.59
C GLU A 574 5.63 -14.66 19.84
N THR A 575 6.07 -13.40 20.01
CA THR A 575 5.59 -12.55 21.11
C THR A 575 4.09 -12.22 20.96
N ALA A 576 3.62 -11.94 19.74
CA ALA A 576 2.20 -11.71 19.49
C ALA A 576 1.39 -12.98 19.74
N LYS A 577 1.89 -14.15 19.32
CA LYS A 577 1.31 -15.45 19.65
C LYS A 577 1.30 -15.70 21.17
N ALA A 578 2.32 -15.26 21.90
CA ALA A 578 2.40 -15.42 23.35
C ALA A 578 1.44 -14.51 24.12
N MET A 579 0.92 -13.45 23.49
CA MET A 579 -0.15 -12.61 24.05
C MET A 579 -1.54 -13.18 23.78
N MET A 580 -1.69 -14.10 22.82
CA MET A 580 -2.98 -14.69 22.46
C MET A 580 -3.73 -15.33 23.63
N PRO A 581 -3.09 -15.97 24.63
CA PRO A 581 -3.77 -16.46 25.82
C PRO A 581 -4.56 -15.39 26.59
N ASP A 582 -4.15 -14.12 26.55
CA ASP A 582 -4.88 -13.03 27.23
C ASP A 582 -6.23 -12.75 26.56
N TYR A 583 -6.31 -13.02 25.26
CA TYR A 583 -7.48 -12.81 24.40
C TYR A 583 -8.25 -14.10 24.12
N HIS A 584 -7.69 -15.27 24.47
CA HIS A 584 -8.31 -16.56 24.22
C HIS A 584 -9.53 -16.78 25.12
N ILE A 585 -10.63 -17.18 24.51
CA ILE A 585 -11.93 -17.32 25.19
C ILE A 585 -12.57 -18.70 25.03
N GLY A 586 -12.07 -19.53 24.13
CA GLY A 586 -12.55 -20.89 23.94
C GLY A 586 -12.15 -21.50 22.60
N THR A 587 -12.40 -22.79 22.46
CA THR A 587 -12.15 -23.55 21.22
C THR A 587 -13.43 -23.63 20.40
N MET A 588 -13.35 -23.41 19.09
CA MET A 588 -14.48 -23.62 18.20
C MET A 588 -14.80 -25.12 18.10
N ASP A 589 -16.08 -25.50 18.15
CA ASP A 589 -16.42 -26.90 17.91
C ASP A 589 -16.07 -27.32 16.46
N LYS A 590 -15.70 -28.59 16.27
CA LYS A 590 -15.17 -29.09 14.99
C LYS A 590 -16.19 -28.99 13.85
N ALA A 591 -17.48 -29.21 14.13
CA ALA A 591 -18.52 -29.13 13.11
C ALA A 591 -18.74 -27.68 12.67
N SER A 592 -18.70 -26.74 13.60
CA SER A 592 -18.76 -25.30 13.33
C SER A 592 -17.53 -24.78 12.59
N LEU A 593 -16.33 -25.30 12.88
CA LEU A 593 -15.10 -24.94 12.19
C LEU A 593 -15.10 -25.43 10.72
N GLU A 594 -15.55 -26.66 10.48
CA GLU A 594 -15.74 -27.18 9.12
C GLU A 594 -16.84 -26.43 8.35
N ALA A 595 -17.92 -26.03 9.03
CA ALA A 595 -18.98 -25.21 8.46
C ALA A 595 -18.48 -23.80 8.06
N LEU A 596 -17.51 -23.23 8.79
CA LEU A 596 -16.86 -21.96 8.47
C LEU A 596 -15.92 -22.04 7.27
N LYS A 597 -15.17 -23.14 7.13
CA LYS A 597 -14.26 -23.37 5.99
C LYS A 597 -15.01 -23.69 4.70
N ASN A 598 -16.17 -24.32 4.81
CA ASN A 598 -17.06 -24.64 3.70
C ASN A 598 -18.11 -23.54 3.45
N ASP A 599 -17.87 -22.28 3.86
CA ASP A 599 -18.79 -21.15 3.66
C ASP A 599 -18.87 -20.69 2.18
N ASN A 600 -18.99 -21.64 1.25
CA ASN A 600 -20.21 -21.72 0.46
C ASN A 600 -21.32 -22.25 1.39
N ALA A 601 -21.77 -21.49 2.39
CA ALA A 601 -22.78 -22.00 3.29
C ALA A 601 -23.98 -22.47 2.44
N PRO A 602 -24.53 -23.65 2.74
CA PRO A 602 -25.92 -23.91 2.42
C PRO A 602 -26.71 -22.74 3.00
N GLN A 603 -27.41 -22.01 2.14
CA GLN A 603 -28.39 -21.04 2.60
C GLN A 603 -29.34 -21.82 3.52
N SER A 604 -29.45 -21.39 4.77
CA SER A 604 -30.58 -21.81 5.59
C SER A 604 -31.84 -21.38 4.84
N ASP A 605 -32.66 -22.35 4.43
CA ASP A 605 -34.01 -22.11 3.90
C ASP A 605 -34.99 -21.70 5.02
N GLU A 606 -34.52 -21.58 6.27
CA GLU A 606 -35.39 -21.12 7.35
C GLU A 606 -35.78 -19.63 7.17
N PRO A 607 -37.09 -19.32 7.20
CA PRO A 607 -37.57 -17.95 7.04
C PRO A 607 -36.98 -17.01 8.10
N ARG A 608 -36.22 -16.01 7.65
CA ARG A 608 -35.67 -14.95 8.49
C ARG A 608 -36.30 -13.60 8.19
N ALA A 609 -36.39 -12.75 9.21
CA ALA A 609 -37.10 -11.46 9.13
C ALA A 609 -36.43 -10.43 8.20
N THR A 610 -35.10 -10.46 8.08
CA THR A 610 -34.31 -9.52 7.27
C THR A 610 -33.45 -10.26 6.25
N PHE A 611 -33.24 -9.65 5.08
CA PHE A 611 -32.50 -10.22 3.97
C PHE A 611 -31.00 -9.98 4.04
N LEU A 612 -30.54 -8.77 4.32
CA LEU A 612 -29.11 -8.51 4.31
C LEU A 612 -28.41 -9.18 5.51
N GLN A 613 -27.20 -9.67 5.27
CA GLN A 613 -26.31 -10.18 6.30
C GLN A 613 -24.97 -9.46 6.17
N SER A 614 -24.48 -8.87 7.27
CA SER A 614 -23.28 -8.03 7.20
C SER A 614 -22.01 -8.85 6.99
N LYS A 615 -22.09 -10.17 7.19
CA LYS A 615 -20.95 -11.09 7.14
C LYS A 615 -21.03 -12.10 6.01
N SER A 616 -22.23 -12.46 5.54
CA SER A 616 -22.44 -13.45 4.48
C SER A 616 -23.13 -12.88 3.25
N TRP A 617 -22.93 -13.54 2.11
CA TRP A 617 -23.63 -13.23 0.87
C TRP A 617 -24.96 -13.96 0.83
N THR A 618 -26.03 -13.24 0.46
CA THR A 618 -27.39 -13.76 0.35
C THR A 618 -27.90 -13.50 -1.06
N LYS A 619 -28.52 -14.52 -1.67
CA LYS A 619 -28.92 -14.43 -3.08
C LYS A 619 -30.26 -13.74 -3.22
N ALA A 620 -30.35 -12.80 -4.16
CA ALA A 620 -31.61 -12.20 -4.60
C ALA A 620 -31.83 -12.49 -6.08
N THR A 621 -33.06 -12.76 -6.48
CA THR A 621 -33.40 -13.19 -7.84
C THR A 621 -34.04 -12.05 -8.61
N LEU A 622 -33.51 -11.71 -9.79
CA LEU A 622 -34.08 -10.68 -10.63
C LEU A 622 -35.44 -11.14 -11.18
N VAL A 623 -36.53 -10.51 -10.73
CA VAL A 623 -37.89 -10.89 -11.14
C VAL A 623 -38.54 -9.89 -12.08
N LYS A 624 -38.08 -8.63 -12.07
CA LYS A 624 -38.60 -7.59 -12.96
C LYS A 624 -37.54 -6.57 -13.30
N ARG A 625 -37.59 -6.05 -14.53
CA ARG A 625 -36.83 -4.89 -14.98
C ARG A 625 -37.80 -3.88 -15.59
N THR A 626 -37.74 -2.63 -15.14
CA THR A 626 -38.60 -1.53 -15.62
C THR A 626 -37.72 -0.44 -16.21
N ASP A 627 -38.01 0.00 -17.44
CA ASP A 627 -37.32 1.11 -18.07
C ASP A 627 -37.83 2.44 -17.50
N VAL A 628 -36.94 3.26 -16.95
CA VAL A 628 -37.26 4.59 -16.39
C VAL A 628 -36.96 5.68 -17.40
N SER A 629 -35.80 5.60 -18.03
CA SER A 629 -35.37 6.47 -19.12
C SER A 629 -34.61 5.65 -20.16
N TRP A 630 -34.07 6.26 -21.21
CA TRP A 630 -33.27 5.53 -22.21
C TRP A 630 -32.05 4.82 -21.57
N ASP A 631 -31.47 5.40 -20.51
CA ASP A 631 -30.30 4.89 -19.80
C ASP A 631 -30.53 4.59 -18.32
N THR A 632 -31.76 4.51 -17.83
CA THR A 632 -32.02 4.16 -16.42
C THR A 632 -33.06 3.05 -16.31
N ARG A 633 -32.80 2.12 -15.38
CA ARG A 633 -33.62 0.94 -15.12
C ARG A 633 -33.92 0.82 -13.64
N ILE A 634 -35.08 0.29 -13.29
CA ILE A 634 -35.34 -0.29 -11.97
C ILE A 634 -35.25 -1.80 -12.10
N PHE A 635 -34.35 -2.41 -11.33
CA PHE A 635 -34.24 -3.85 -11.18
C PHE A 635 -34.90 -4.28 -9.86
N THR A 636 -35.98 -5.04 -9.97
CA THR A 636 -36.68 -5.62 -8.81
C THR A 636 -36.13 -7.00 -8.55
N PHE A 637 -35.54 -7.18 -7.38
CA PHE A 637 -35.03 -8.46 -6.92
C PHE A 637 -35.94 -9.04 -5.84
N GLN A 638 -36.38 -10.28 -6.06
CA GLN A 638 -37.04 -11.10 -5.06
C GLN A 638 -36.01 -11.53 -4.02
N LEU A 639 -36.33 -11.28 -2.76
CA LEU A 639 -35.59 -11.72 -1.60
C LEU A 639 -35.87 -13.22 -1.37
N GLN A 640 -35.08 -13.86 -0.51
CA GLN A 640 -35.21 -15.31 -0.29
C GLN A 640 -36.59 -15.74 0.19
N HIS A 641 -37.32 -14.87 0.92
CA HIS A 641 -38.66 -15.18 1.41
C HIS A 641 -39.63 -14.01 1.24
N ASP A 642 -40.90 -14.31 0.94
CA ASP A 642 -41.94 -13.31 0.63
C ASP A 642 -42.27 -12.35 1.77
N LYS A 643 -41.99 -12.74 3.01
CA LYS A 643 -42.22 -11.94 4.24
C LYS A 643 -40.97 -11.27 4.78
N GLN A 644 -39.86 -11.40 4.08
CA GLN A 644 -38.57 -10.87 4.51
C GLN A 644 -38.46 -9.39 4.13
N THR A 645 -38.07 -8.54 5.07
CA THR A 645 -37.68 -7.16 4.76
C THR A 645 -36.22 -7.11 4.33
N LEU A 646 -35.78 -6.02 3.72
CA LEU A 646 -34.38 -5.93 3.29
C LEU A 646 -33.40 -5.92 4.48
N GLY A 647 -33.75 -5.29 5.59
CA GLY A 647 -32.85 -5.14 6.74
C GLY A 647 -31.73 -4.12 6.53
N LEU A 648 -31.97 -3.11 5.71
CA LEU A 648 -31.03 -2.02 5.43
C LEU A 648 -31.40 -0.79 6.28
N PRO A 649 -30.54 -0.35 7.21
CA PRO A 649 -30.74 0.91 7.93
C PRO A 649 -30.80 2.10 6.98
N ILE A 650 -31.60 3.11 7.34
CA ILE A 650 -31.85 4.29 6.50
C ILE A 650 -30.57 5.11 6.40
N GLY A 651 -30.04 5.28 5.20
CA GLY A 651 -28.76 5.95 4.95
C GLY A 651 -27.56 5.01 4.82
N GLN A 652 -27.78 3.70 4.79
CA GLN A 652 -26.75 2.71 4.50
C GLN A 652 -26.96 2.06 3.12
N HIS A 653 -25.98 1.25 2.70
CA HIS A 653 -25.91 0.60 1.39
C HIS A 653 -25.83 -0.91 1.53
N LEU A 654 -26.29 -1.65 0.52
CA LEU A 654 -25.90 -3.04 0.33
C LEU A 654 -24.77 -3.13 -0.70
N MET A 655 -23.92 -4.13 -0.54
CA MET A 655 -23.00 -4.58 -1.57
C MET A 655 -23.70 -5.62 -2.43
N ILE A 656 -23.52 -5.52 -3.74
CA ILE A 656 -23.99 -6.49 -4.72
C ILE A 656 -22.78 -7.06 -5.44
N LYS A 657 -22.76 -8.38 -5.59
CA LYS A 657 -21.78 -9.15 -6.33
C LYS A 657 -22.49 -9.82 -7.51
N VAL A 658 -22.02 -9.49 -8.72
CA VAL A 658 -22.51 -10.04 -9.98
C VAL A 658 -21.33 -10.61 -10.75
N ALA A 659 -21.46 -11.83 -11.26
CA ALA A 659 -20.52 -12.36 -12.24
C ALA A 659 -20.93 -11.85 -13.62
N ASP A 660 -20.03 -11.17 -14.34
CA ASP A 660 -20.33 -10.71 -15.69
C ASP A 660 -20.69 -11.93 -16.58
N PRO A 661 -21.87 -11.94 -17.22
CA PRO A 661 -22.34 -13.11 -17.96
C PRO A 661 -21.41 -13.55 -19.10
N THR A 662 -20.59 -12.65 -19.62
CA THR A 662 -19.72 -12.86 -20.78
C THR A 662 -18.28 -13.25 -20.37
N SER A 663 -17.68 -12.50 -19.45
CA SER A 663 -16.27 -12.62 -19.05
C SER A 663 -16.06 -13.48 -17.79
N LYS A 664 -17.14 -13.77 -17.04
CA LYS A 664 -17.10 -14.44 -15.73
C LYS A 664 -16.30 -13.67 -14.65
N GLU A 665 -15.89 -12.43 -14.90
CA GLU A 665 -15.29 -11.54 -13.90
C GLU A 665 -16.32 -11.26 -12.78
N VAL A 666 -15.92 -11.42 -11.52
CA VAL A 666 -16.77 -11.12 -10.37
C VAL A 666 -16.66 -9.64 -10.03
N ILE A 667 -17.78 -8.92 -10.08
CA ILE A 667 -17.86 -7.47 -9.87
C ILE A 667 -18.65 -7.19 -8.60
N ILE A 668 -18.08 -6.41 -7.68
CA ILE A 668 -18.73 -6.01 -6.43
C ILE A 668 -18.90 -4.49 -6.38
N ARG A 669 -20.11 -3.98 -6.10
CA ARG A 669 -20.41 -2.55 -5.95
C ARG A 669 -21.47 -2.31 -4.88
N SER A 670 -21.41 -1.14 -4.24
CA SER A 670 -22.45 -0.70 -3.31
C SER A 670 -23.61 -0.03 -4.04
N TYR A 671 -24.83 -0.27 -3.58
CA TYR A 671 -26.05 0.34 -4.08
C TYR A 671 -26.99 0.70 -2.92
N THR A 672 -27.72 1.79 -3.07
CA THR A 672 -28.87 2.12 -2.21
C THR A 672 -30.17 1.82 -2.97
N PRO A 673 -31.02 0.91 -2.48
CA PRO A 673 -32.34 0.65 -3.03
C PRO A 673 -33.26 1.84 -2.85
N ILE A 674 -34.19 1.98 -3.79
CA ILE A 674 -35.27 2.96 -3.71
C ILE A 674 -36.54 2.36 -3.09
N SER A 675 -36.63 1.04 -2.89
CA SER A 675 -37.75 0.38 -2.20
C SER A 675 -37.85 0.80 -0.73
N ASP A 676 -39.06 0.73 -0.15
CA ASP A 676 -39.27 0.99 1.28
C ASP A 676 -38.43 0.02 2.11
N THR A 677 -37.82 0.49 3.21
CA THR A 677 -37.03 -0.38 4.10
C THR A 677 -37.90 -1.46 4.76
N ASN A 678 -39.21 -1.20 4.87
CA ASN A 678 -40.22 -2.13 5.37
C ASN A 678 -40.88 -2.97 4.25
N GLN A 679 -40.48 -2.80 2.98
CA GLN A 679 -41.01 -3.61 1.89
C GLN A 679 -40.66 -5.08 2.10
N GLU A 680 -41.68 -5.93 2.07
CA GLU A 680 -41.52 -7.38 2.21
C GLU A 680 -41.30 -8.04 0.84
N GLY A 681 -40.44 -9.07 0.81
CA GLY A 681 -40.27 -10.00 -0.30
C GLY A 681 -39.45 -9.47 -1.47
N THR A 682 -39.31 -8.16 -1.65
CA THR A 682 -38.60 -7.58 -2.80
C THR A 682 -37.78 -6.34 -2.44
N MET A 683 -36.76 -6.06 -3.24
CA MET A 683 -36.05 -4.77 -3.24
C MET A 683 -35.95 -4.20 -4.66
N ASP A 684 -35.97 -2.87 -4.76
CA ASP A 684 -35.89 -2.16 -6.04
C ASP A 684 -34.59 -1.34 -6.12
N LEU A 685 -33.77 -1.65 -7.12
CA LEU A 685 -32.53 -0.92 -7.42
C LEU A 685 -32.71 -0.05 -8.65
N LEU A 686 -32.66 1.27 -8.45
CA LEU A 686 -32.64 2.22 -9.55
C LEU A 686 -31.19 2.45 -10.00
N VAL A 687 -30.88 2.07 -11.24
CA VAL A 687 -29.52 2.05 -11.78
C VAL A 687 -29.50 2.70 -13.15
N LYS A 688 -28.57 3.66 -13.33
CA LYS A 688 -28.25 4.25 -14.62
C LYS A 688 -27.23 3.37 -15.35
N ILE A 689 -27.55 2.99 -16.58
CA ILE A 689 -26.78 2.13 -17.46
C ILE A 689 -25.82 2.99 -18.26
N TYR A 690 -24.53 2.84 -17.98
CA TYR A 690 -23.48 3.46 -18.78
C TYR A 690 -23.18 2.57 -19.98
N PHE A 691 -23.80 2.85 -21.12
CA PHE A 691 -23.57 2.13 -22.37
C PHE A 691 -22.19 2.42 -22.97
N ASP A 692 -21.68 1.48 -23.77
CA ASP A 692 -20.50 1.70 -24.62
C ASP A 692 -20.73 2.91 -25.53
N THR A 693 -19.73 3.78 -25.58
CA THR A 693 -19.60 4.82 -26.61
C THR A 693 -18.39 4.49 -27.48
N PRO A 694 -18.22 5.12 -28.66
CA PRO A 694 -17.05 4.88 -29.51
C PRO A 694 -15.69 5.12 -28.81
N THR A 695 -15.67 5.94 -27.76
CA THR A 695 -14.44 6.37 -27.07
C THR A 695 -14.35 5.93 -25.61
N VAL A 696 -15.47 5.56 -24.97
CA VAL A 696 -15.53 5.15 -23.56
C VAL A 696 -16.32 3.87 -23.44
N LYS A 697 -15.68 2.83 -22.88
CA LYS A 697 -16.35 1.57 -22.55
C LYS A 697 -17.38 1.79 -21.44
N GLY A 698 -18.51 1.09 -21.54
CA GLY A 698 -19.61 1.16 -20.62
C GLY A 698 -19.25 0.70 -19.20
N GLY A 699 -20.09 1.04 -18.23
CA GLY A 699 -19.84 0.74 -16.82
C GLY A 699 -19.90 -0.76 -16.57
N LYS A 700 -18.81 -1.35 -16.04
CA LYS A 700 -18.70 -2.81 -15.82
C LYS A 700 -19.91 -3.41 -15.08
N MET A 701 -20.26 -2.88 -13.90
CA MET A 701 -21.40 -3.37 -13.11
C MET A 701 -22.74 -3.09 -13.80
N THR A 702 -22.92 -1.89 -14.36
CA THR A 702 -24.20 -1.48 -14.95
C THR A 702 -24.50 -2.25 -16.23
N MET A 703 -23.47 -2.56 -17.03
CA MET A 703 -23.58 -3.44 -18.19
C MET A 703 -23.78 -4.91 -17.79
N ALA A 704 -23.18 -5.37 -16.68
CA ALA A 704 -23.44 -6.71 -16.17
C ALA A 704 -24.91 -6.85 -15.75
N LEU A 705 -25.45 -5.88 -15.00
CA LEU A 705 -26.88 -5.83 -14.62
C LEU A 705 -27.80 -5.74 -15.84
N GLU A 706 -27.47 -4.92 -16.85
CA GLU A 706 -28.27 -4.79 -18.07
C GLU A 706 -28.34 -6.11 -18.87
N LYS A 707 -27.30 -6.94 -18.80
CA LYS A 707 -27.24 -8.25 -19.46
C LYS A 707 -27.90 -9.37 -18.67
N LEU A 708 -28.32 -9.16 -17.41
CA LEU A 708 -28.97 -10.20 -16.63
C LEU A 708 -30.34 -10.54 -17.21
N ALA A 709 -30.58 -11.84 -17.38
CA ALA A 709 -31.91 -12.36 -17.72
C ALA A 709 -32.80 -12.40 -16.47
N LEU A 710 -34.11 -12.29 -16.64
CA LEU A 710 -35.06 -12.57 -15.55
C LEU A 710 -34.83 -14.00 -15.02
N GLY A 711 -34.90 -14.16 -13.71
CA GLY A 711 -34.53 -15.39 -13.00
C GLY A 711 -33.05 -15.49 -12.61
N SER A 712 -32.19 -14.55 -13.05
CA SER A 712 -30.78 -14.55 -12.64
C SER A 712 -30.63 -14.14 -11.17
N GLU A 713 -29.68 -14.76 -10.48
CA GLU A 713 -29.33 -14.44 -9.10
C GLU A 713 -28.18 -13.43 -9.03
N ILE A 714 -28.26 -12.56 -8.03
CA ILE A 714 -27.14 -11.74 -7.56
C ILE A 714 -26.86 -12.05 -6.11
N ASP A 715 -25.60 -11.92 -5.71
CA ASP A 715 -25.21 -12.05 -4.31
C ASP A 715 -25.25 -10.67 -3.64
N CYS A 716 -25.89 -10.58 -2.49
CA CYS A 716 -26.05 -9.34 -1.73
C CYS A 716 -25.42 -9.48 -0.34
N LYS A 717 -24.77 -8.44 0.17
CA LYS A 717 -24.17 -8.41 1.50
C LYS A 717 -24.38 -7.02 2.11
N GLY A 718 -24.60 -6.93 3.42
CA GLY A 718 -24.82 -5.65 4.08
C GLY A 718 -25.60 -5.78 5.39
N PRO A 719 -25.93 -4.68 6.04
CA PRO A 719 -25.75 -3.31 5.57
C PRO A 719 -24.30 -2.81 5.72
N THR A 720 -23.95 -1.77 4.97
CA THR A 720 -22.63 -1.11 5.00
C THR A 720 -22.82 0.41 4.94
N GLY A 721 -22.09 1.16 5.73
CA GLY A 721 -22.22 2.62 5.77
C GLY A 721 -21.94 3.16 7.16
N ARG A 722 -21.63 4.45 7.25
CA ARG A 722 -21.32 5.11 8.53
C ARG A 722 -22.43 6.04 8.99
N PHE A 723 -23.41 6.34 8.14
CA PHE A 723 -24.53 7.21 8.45
C PHE A 723 -25.80 6.37 8.61
N GLU A 724 -26.62 6.73 9.59
CA GLU A 724 -27.95 6.16 9.78
C GLU A 724 -28.91 7.24 10.26
N TYR A 725 -30.10 7.31 9.66
CA TYR A 725 -31.19 8.14 10.14
C TYR A 725 -32.15 7.31 10.99
N LEU A 726 -32.27 7.68 12.27
CA LEU A 726 -33.07 6.97 13.26
C LEU A 726 -34.49 7.54 13.42
N GLY A 727 -34.82 8.60 12.67
CA GLY A 727 -36.08 9.32 12.80
C GLY A 727 -36.02 10.50 13.78
N ASN A 728 -36.96 11.43 13.63
CA ASN A 728 -37.12 12.60 14.50
C ASN A 728 -35.84 13.43 14.66
N GLY A 729 -35.07 13.61 13.59
CA GLY A 729 -33.82 14.38 13.59
C GLY A 729 -32.63 13.66 14.24
N LYS A 730 -32.81 12.45 14.76
CA LYS A 730 -31.71 11.66 15.32
C LYS A 730 -30.95 10.94 14.21
N ILE A 731 -29.62 11.11 14.20
CA ILE A 731 -28.70 10.43 13.29
C ILE A 731 -27.59 9.70 14.07
N LEU A 732 -27.03 8.66 13.47
CA LEU A 732 -25.74 8.09 13.84
C LEU A 732 -24.73 8.40 12.74
N VAL A 733 -23.56 8.90 13.14
CA VAL A 733 -22.40 9.07 12.25
C VAL A 733 -21.21 8.36 12.89
N SER A 734 -20.76 7.27 12.27
CA SER A 734 -19.71 6.39 12.83
C SER A 734 -20.02 5.95 14.26
N GLY A 735 -21.28 5.56 14.50
CA GLY A 735 -21.78 5.12 15.82
C GLY A 735 -22.01 6.25 16.84
N LYS A 736 -21.67 7.50 16.50
CA LYS A 736 -21.93 8.65 17.38
C LYS A 736 -23.28 9.26 17.07
N GLU A 737 -24.13 9.30 18.09
CA GLU A 737 -25.44 9.91 17.99
C GLU A 737 -25.35 11.43 17.94
N ARG A 738 -26.10 12.03 17.02
CA ARG A 738 -26.30 13.48 16.92
C ARG A 738 -27.75 13.78 16.59
N HIS A 739 -28.18 14.98 16.93
CA HIS A 739 -29.48 15.51 16.53
C HIS A 739 -29.32 16.64 15.51
N VAL A 740 -30.15 16.63 14.47
CA VAL A 740 -30.21 17.63 13.42
C VAL A 740 -31.65 18.10 13.23
N SER A 741 -31.84 19.40 12.95
CA SER A 741 -33.16 19.98 12.69
C SER A 741 -33.51 20.02 11.20
N SER A 742 -32.51 19.95 10.32
CA SER A 742 -32.76 19.89 8.88
C SER A 742 -31.64 19.20 8.10
N PHE A 743 -31.98 18.68 6.92
CA PHE A 743 -31.04 18.19 5.93
C PHE A 743 -30.98 19.10 4.71
N LYS A 744 -29.77 19.38 4.24
CA LYS A 744 -29.49 19.98 2.93
C LYS A 744 -28.99 18.87 2.02
N MET A 745 -29.85 18.36 1.16
CA MET A 745 -29.61 17.18 0.33
C MET A 745 -29.18 17.63 -1.06
N ILE A 746 -28.02 17.22 -1.53
CA ILE A 746 -27.43 17.64 -2.81
C ILE A 746 -27.20 16.38 -3.64
N CYS A 747 -27.89 16.26 -4.78
CA CYS A 747 -27.75 15.09 -5.63
C CYS A 747 -27.71 15.40 -7.12
N GLY A 748 -27.21 14.43 -7.88
CA GLY A 748 -27.31 14.44 -9.34
C GLY A 748 -27.37 13.04 -9.92
N GLY A 749 -28.24 12.84 -10.91
CA GLY A 749 -28.50 11.54 -11.51
C GLY A 749 -28.88 10.49 -10.46
N THR A 750 -28.24 9.32 -10.50
CA THR A 750 -28.52 8.22 -9.55
C THR A 750 -28.07 8.50 -8.12
N GLY A 751 -27.35 9.60 -7.86
CA GLY A 751 -27.07 10.04 -6.50
C GLY A 751 -28.33 10.40 -5.70
N ILE A 752 -29.48 10.50 -6.36
CA ILE A 752 -30.78 10.63 -5.67
C ILE A 752 -31.10 9.44 -4.78
N THR A 753 -30.58 8.22 -5.04
CA THR A 753 -31.07 7.02 -4.35
C THR A 753 -30.81 7.02 -2.83
N PRO A 754 -29.61 7.34 -2.31
CA PRO A 754 -29.43 7.50 -0.87
C PRO A 754 -30.15 8.72 -0.30
N ILE A 755 -30.24 9.83 -1.05
CA ILE A 755 -30.99 11.01 -0.65
C ILE A 755 -32.47 10.68 -0.45
N PHE A 756 -33.05 9.97 -1.41
CA PHE A 756 -34.46 9.59 -1.43
C PHE A 756 -34.79 8.65 -0.27
N GLN A 757 -33.89 7.74 0.08
CA GLN A 757 -34.08 6.83 1.21
C GLN A 757 -34.25 7.60 2.53
N VAL A 758 -33.39 8.60 2.79
CA VAL A 758 -33.48 9.46 3.99
C VAL A 758 -34.69 10.39 3.92
N LEU A 759 -34.90 11.04 2.78
CA LEU A 759 -36.03 11.95 2.56
C LEU A 759 -37.37 11.27 2.82
N ARG A 760 -37.57 10.07 2.26
CA ARG A 760 -38.79 9.29 2.46
C ARG A 760 -39.02 9.00 3.93
N ALA A 761 -37.99 8.58 4.66
CA ALA A 761 -38.13 8.28 6.09
C ALA A 761 -38.60 9.50 6.89
N VAL A 762 -38.04 10.68 6.61
CA VAL A 762 -38.45 11.95 7.22
C VAL A 762 -39.90 12.30 6.86
N MET A 763 -40.30 12.11 5.60
CA MET A 763 -41.59 12.56 5.09
C MET A 763 -42.75 11.61 5.40
N GLN A 764 -42.49 10.30 5.52
CA GLN A 764 -43.50 9.31 5.90
C GLN A 764 -43.92 9.44 7.37
N ASP A 765 -43.01 9.84 8.25
CA ASP A 765 -43.36 10.15 9.64
C ASP A 765 -43.90 11.58 9.77
N LYS A 766 -45.21 11.69 9.98
CA LYS A 766 -45.92 12.97 10.16
C LYS A 766 -45.53 13.70 11.44
N GLN A 767 -44.96 13.01 12.43
CA GLN A 767 -44.52 13.60 13.70
C GLN A 767 -43.07 14.05 13.67
N ASP A 768 -42.30 13.60 12.68
CA ASP A 768 -40.90 13.98 12.52
C ASP A 768 -40.76 15.49 12.24
N PRO A 769 -40.09 16.27 13.10
CA PRO A 769 -39.96 17.71 12.93
C PRO A 769 -38.87 18.11 11.92
N THR A 770 -38.11 17.16 11.39
CA THR A 770 -36.96 17.41 10.51
C THR A 770 -37.42 17.97 9.17
N SER A 771 -36.80 19.06 8.73
CA SER A 771 -37.04 19.62 7.39
C SER A 771 -35.96 19.22 6.40
N CYS A 772 -36.29 19.13 5.12
CA CYS A 772 -35.38 18.74 4.04
C CYS A 772 -35.43 19.77 2.91
N VAL A 773 -34.25 20.13 2.41
CA VAL A 773 -34.11 20.87 1.15
C VAL A 773 -33.32 20.00 0.18
N VAL A 774 -33.93 19.63 -0.95
CA VAL A 774 -33.32 18.77 -1.98
C VAL A 774 -32.90 19.62 -3.16
N LEU A 775 -31.61 19.64 -3.45
CA LEU A 775 -31.01 20.27 -4.61
C LEU A 775 -30.65 19.18 -5.61
N ASP A 776 -31.45 19.04 -6.65
CA ASP A 776 -31.37 17.94 -7.61
C ASP A 776 -30.89 18.45 -8.99
N GLY A 777 -29.66 18.07 -9.34
CA GLY A 777 -28.98 18.52 -10.55
C GLY A 777 -28.93 17.46 -11.65
N ASN A 778 -29.63 17.71 -12.75
CA ASN A 778 -29.73 16.78 -13.88
C ASN A 778 -29.38 17.41 -15.23
N ARG A 779 -29.28 16.59 -16.29
CA ARG A 779 -28.99 17.10 -17.64
C ARG A 779 -30.26 17.56 -18.31
N GLN A 780 -31.23 16.68 -18.46
CA GLN A 780 -32.53 16.94 -19.08
C GLN A 780 -33.66 16.66 -18.09
N GLU A 781 -34.88 17.07 -18.41
CA GLU A 781 -36.04 16.86 -17.53
C GLU A 781 -36.38 15.37 -17.35
N GLU A 782 -36.17 14.56 -18.39
CA GLU A 782 -36.31 13.10 -18.34
C GLU A 782 -35.28 12.39 -17.45
N ASP A 783 -34.19 13.07 -17.08
CA ASP A 783 -33.18 12.54 -16.16
C ASP A 783 -33.56 12.77 -14.67
N ILE A 784 -34.69 13.43 -14.39
CA ILE A 784 -35.16 13.63 -13.01
C ILE A 784 -35.78 12.33 -12.51
N LEU A 785 -34.96 11.56 -11.80
CA LEU A 785 -35.32 10.29 -11.19
C LEU A 785 -36.18 10.52 -9.93
N CYS A 786 -37.13 9.61 -9.65
CA CYS A 786 -38.06 9.72 -8.51
C CYS A 786 -38.94 11.00 -8.51
N ARG A 787 -39.12 11.67 -9.66
CA ARG A 787 -39.85 12.95 -9.76
C ARG A 787 -41.23 12.93 -9.10
N ALA A 788 -42.06 11.93 -9.42
CA ALA A 788 -43.44 11.88 -8.92
C ALA A 788 -43.50 11.85 -7.39
N ASP A 789 -42.56 11.14 -6.75
CA ASP A 789 -42.46 11.07 -5.29
C ASP A 789 -41.91 12.37 -4.69
N LEU A 790 -40.91 12.99 -5.33
CA LEU A 790 -40.37 14.29 -4.92
C LEU A 790 -41.44 15.38 -4.96
N ASP A 791 -42.19 15.47 -6.07
CA ASP A 791 -43.30 16.41 -6.23
C ASP A 791 -44.40 16.16 -5.19
N ALA A 792 -44.71 14.89 -4.90
CA ALA A 792 -45.69 14.52 -3.89
C ALA A 792 -45.25 14.91 -2.47
N TYR A 793 -43.97 14.74 -2.12
CA TYR A 793 -43.45 15.12 -0.81
C TYR A 793 -43.40 16.64 -0.61
N GLU A 794 -43.03 17.41 -1.64
CA GLU A 794 -43.09 18.87 -1.56
C GLU A 794 -44.54 19.38 -1.45
N ALA A 795 -45.47 18.79 -2.20
CA ALA A 795 -46.90 19.15 -2.13
C ALA A 795 -47.55 18.80 -0.77
N LEU A 796 -47.05 17.76 -0.09
CA LEU A 796 -47.57 17.32 1.20
C LEU A 796 -47.33 18.37 2.30
N ASP A 797 -46.12 18.93 2.37
CA ASP A 797 -45.77 20.02 3.28
C ASP A 797 -44.55 20.79 2.76
N SER A 798 -44.83 21.86 2.02
CA SER A 798 -43.80 22.75 1.44
C SER A 798 -42.95 23.51 2.47
N LYS A 799 -43.32 23.51 3.75
CA LYS A 799 -42.47 24.04 4.83
C LYS A 799 -41.49 22.99 5.34
N LYS A 800 -41.86 21.71 5.27
CA LYS A 800 -41.04 20.57 5.71
C LYS A 800 -40.13 20.06 4.60
N CYS A 801 -40.58 20.00 3.35
CA CYS A 801 -39.80 19.58 2.19
C CYS A 801 -39.82 20.66 1.10
N LYS A 802 -38.64 21.03 0.61
CA LYS A 802 -38.50 21.89 -0.58
C LYS A 802 -37.59 21.20 -1.59
N VAL A 803 -38.03 21.11 -2.84
CA VAL A 803 -37.26 20.48 -3.92
C VAL A 803 -36.89 21.54 -4.95
N VAL A 804 -35.61 21.56 -5.35
CA VAL A 804 -35.08 22.53 -6.30
C VAL A 804 -34.33 21.77 -7.39
N HIS A 805 -34.99 21.61 -8.54
CA HIS A 805 -34.39 21.01 -9.71
C HIS A 805 -33.57 22.03 -10.52
N THR A 806 -32.39 21.63 -10.96
CA THR A 806 -31.57 22.39 -11.91
C THR A 806 -31.13 21.53 -13.09
N LEU A 807 -31.30 22.05 -14.31
CA LEU A 807 -31.02 21.33 -15.56
C LEU A 807 -29.96 22.03 -16.39
N THR A 808 -28.94 21.28 -16.84
CA THR A 808 -27.89 21.82 -17.73
C THR A 808 -28.31 21.88 -19.20
N LYS A 809 -29.32 21.11 -19.60
CA LYS A 809 -29.95 21.09 -20.94
C LYS A 809 -31.47 21.19 -20.81
N ALA A 810 -31.96 22.22 -20.12
CA ALA A 810 -33.38 22.45 -19.94
C ALA A 810 -34.08 22.83 -21.26
N PRO A 811 -35.26 22.26 -21.58
CA PRO A 811 -36.08 22.73 -22.69
C PRO A 811 -36.58 24.16 -22.46
N ASP A 812 -37.07 24.83 -23.50
CA ASP A 812 -37.59 26.20 -23.39
C ASP A 812 -38.81 26.30 -22.46
N SER A 813 -39.59 25.21 -22.35
CA SER A 813 -40.73 25.09 -21.42
C SER A 813 -40.34 24.94 -19.95
N TRP A 814 -39.06 24.72 -19.63
CA TRP A 814 -38.60 24.51 -18.26
C TRP A 814 -38.64 25.80 -17.44
N THR A 815 -39.40 25.76 -16.34
CA THR A 815 -39.60 26.88 -15.41
C THR A 815 -38.69 26.84 -14.18
N GLY A 816 -37.94 25.74 -13.98
CA GLY A 816 -36.99 25.59 -12.86
C GLY A 816 -35.62 26.22 -13.12
N ARG A 817 -34.64 25.92 -12.26
CA ARG A 817 -33.28 26.48 -12.38
C ARG A 817 -32.55 25.90 -13.59
N ARG A 818 -31.63 26.68 -14.16
CA ARG A 818 -30.81 26.30 -15.32
C ARG A 818 -29.33 26.31 -14.93
N GLY A 819 -28.59 25.31 -15.39
CA GLY A 819 -27.17 25.13 -15.11
C GLY A 819 -26.88 24.01 -14.12
N ARG A 820 -25.60 23.92 -13.71
CA ARG A 820 -25.14 23.01 -12.66
C ARG A 820 -25.51 23.55 -11.29
N ILE A 821 -25.46 22.71 -10.26
CA ILE A 821 -25.50 23.16 -8.86
C ILE A 821 -24.33 24.12 -8.63
N SER A 822 -24.64 25.41 -8.52
CA SER A 822 -23.66 26.50 -8.46
C SER A 822 -23.44 26.98 -7.04
N GLU A 823 -22.40 27.80 -6.85
CA GLU A 823 -22.14 28.47 -5.58
C GLU A 823 -23.34 29.31 -5.11
N ASP A 824 -23.97 30.05 -6.01
CA ASP A 824 -25.15 30.86 -5.70
C ASP A 824 -26.32 30.00 -5.20
N LEU A 825 -26.54 28.84 -5.81
CA LEU A 825 -27.61 27.92 -5.41
C LEU A 825 -27.35 27.35 -4.01
N LEU A 826 -26.10 27.00 -3.72
CA LEU A 826 -25.71 26.51 -2.39
C LEU A 826 -25.79 27.62 -1.34
N LYS A 827 -25.37 28.85 -1.66
CA LYS A 827 -25.52 30.02 -0.77
C LYS A 827 -26.99 30.34 -0.48
N GLU A 828 -27.90 30.08 -1.42
CA GLU A 828 -29.32 30.34 -1.24
C GLU A 828 -30.02 29.27 -0.38
N HIS A 829 -29.62 28.00 -0.50
CA HIS A 829 -30.41 26.88 0.02
C HIS A 829 -29.68 26.00 1.06
N ALA A 830 -28.35 26.07 1.13
CA ALA A 830 -27.52 25.29 2.04
C ALA A 830 -26.69 26.20 2.96
N ILE A 831 -27.36 27.12 3.66
CA ILE A 831 -26.72 28.05 4.61
C ILE A 831 -26.41 27.31 5.93
N PRO A 832 -25.18 27.43 6.48
CA PRO A 832 -24.85 26.82 7.77
C PRO A 832 -25.59 27.51 8.92
N ASP A 833 -26.23 26.71 9.78
CA ASP A 833 -26.99 27.17 10.95
C ASP A 833 -26.58 26.46 12.26
N GLY A 834 -25.57 25.58 12.18
CA GLY A 834 -25.06 24.77 13.29
C GLY A 834 -25.98 23.63 13.75
N LYS A 835 -27.17 23.48 13.17
CA LYS A 835 -28.17 22.46 13.53
C LYS A 835 -28.56 21.57 12.36
N SER A 836 -28.11 21.90 11.16
CA SER A 836 -28.37 21.16 9.93
C SER A 836 -27.20 20.25 9.56
N MET A 837 -27.46 19.29 8.69
CA MET A 837 -26.45 18.43 8.06
C MET A 837 -26.62 18.44 6.55
N VAL A 838 -25.52 18.40 5.81
CA VAL A 838 -25.54 18.29 4.35
C VAL A 838 -25.33 16.83 3.95
N LEU A 839 -26.22 16.31 3.12
CA LEU A 839 -26.12 14.97 2.53
C LEU A 839 -25.82 15.12 1.04
N ILE A 840 -24.78 14.47 0.55
CA ILE A 840 -24.28 14.68 -0.81
C ILE A 840 -24.06 13.33 -1.50
N CYS A 841 -24.59 13.19 -2.72
CA CYS A 841 -24.29 12.04 -3.56
C CYS A 841 -24.50 12.36 -5.04
N GLY A 842 -23.52 12.05 -5.89
CA GLY A 842 -23.66 12.21 -7.34
C GLY A 842 -22.34 12.10 -8.08
N PRO A 843 -22.22 12.68 -9.28
CA PRO A 843 -20.96 12.66 -10.02
C PRO A 843 -19.84 13.33 -9.21
N GLU A 844 -18.63 12.73 -9.21
CA GLU A 844 -17.49 13.20 -8.42
C GLU A 844 -17.17 14.69 -8.61
N ALA A 845 -17.35 15.22 -9.83
CA ALA A 845 -17.17 16.64 -10.11
C ALA A 845 -18.17 17.55 -9.36
N MET A 846 -19.42 17.10 -9.21
CA MET A 846 -20.43 17.79 -8.43
C MET A 846 -20.11 17.73 -6.94
N GLU A 847 -19.73 16.56 -6.42
CA GLU A 847 -19.40 16.38 -5.00
C GLU A 847 -18.19 17.21 -4.58
N LYS A 848 -17.11 17.21 -5.38
CA LYS A 848 -15.93 18.05 -5.14
C LYS A 848 -16.28 19.54 -5.15
N SER A 849 -17.09 19.98 -6.11
CA SER A 849 -17.54 21.37 -6.21
C SER A 849 -18.40 21.77 -5.02
N ALA A 850 -19.39 20.94 -4.65
CA ALA A 850 -20.25 21.18 -3.50
C ALA A 850 -19.46 21.23 -2.20
N ARG A 851 -18.55 20.26 -1.97
CA ARG A 851 -17.67 20.23 -0.78
C ARG A 851 -16.88 21.52 -0.64
N LYS A 852 -16.19 21.93 -1.71
CA LYS A 852 -15.39 23.16 -1.70
C LYS A 852 -16.24 24.36 -1.32
N ILE A 853 -17.35 24.55 -2.02
CA ILE A 853 -18.26 25.69 -1.81
C ILE A 853 -18.83 25.72 -0.39
N LEU A 854 -19.25 24.56 0.16
CA LEU A 854 -19.85 24.49 1.48
C LEU A 854 -18.83 24.80 2.58
N LEU A 855 -17.59 24.31 2.45
CA LEU A 855 -16.50 24.63 3.37
C LEU A 855 -16.16 26.12 3.31
N GLU A 856 -16.12 26.72 2.11
CA GLU A 856 -15.91 28.17 1.94
C GLU A 856 -17.06 29.01 2.54
N GLN A 857 -18.29 28.46 2.59
CA GLN A 857 -19.44 29.08 3.25
C GLN A 857 -19.45 28.92 4.78
N GLY A 858 -18.53 28.13 5.35
CA GLY A 858 -18.40 27.95 6.80
C GLY A 858 -19.06 26.70 7.38
N TRP A 859 -19.42 25.71 6.55
CA TRP A 859 -19.80 24.38 7.07
C TRP A 859 -18.59 23.67 7.69
N ALA A 860 -18.81 22.95 8.79
CA ALA A 860 -17.79 22.07 9.34
C ALA A 860 -17.75 20.75 8.54
N GLU A 861 -16.57 20.15 8.39
CA GLU A 861 -16.43 18.86 7.71
C GLU A 861 -17.31 17.77 8.35
N SER A 862 -17.48 17.82 9.67
CA SER A 862 -18.35 16.89 10.42
C SER A 862 -19.84 17.02 10.13
N ASP A 863 -20.25 18.09 9.45
CA ASP A 863 -21.64 18.36 9.06
C ASP A 863 -21.92 17.96 7.60
N LEU A 864 -20.90 17.45 6.89
CA LEU A 864 -21.02 17.00 5.51
C LEU A 864 -20.93 15.48 5.47
N HIS A 865 -21.96 14.84 4.92
CA HIS A 865 -21.95 13.40 4.68
C HIS A 865 -22.02 13.12 3.18
N PHE A 866 -21.07 12.33 2.70
CA PHE A 866 -20.98 11.84 1.34
C PHE A 866 -21.29 10.34 1.36
N PHE A 867 -22.24 9.92 0.53
CA PHE A 867 -22.72 8.54 0.42
C PHE A 867 -21.86 7.68 -0.51
#